data_AF-A0A516NNN2-F1
#
_entry.id   AF-A0A516NNN2-F1
#
_cell.length_a   1.000
_cell.length_b   1.000
_cell.length_c   1.000
_cell.angle_alpha   90.00
_cell.angle_beta   90.00
_cell.angle_gamma   90.00
#
_symmetry.space_group_name_H-M   'P 1'
#
loop_
_entity.id
_entity.type
_entity.pdbx_description
1 polymer ?
#
loop_
_entity_poly.entity_id
_entity_poly.type
_entity_poly.pdbx_seq_one_letter_code
_entity_poly.pdbx_strand_id
1 'polypeptide(L)'
;MTVRTQSSTEGRDRVGGESVFEPTAKQLKQLLFRRDGLLRAPRGAVGVGAVPGEVGALGVESAATLLRRHVELLYHLSGGERRRAVTDVRALLDSWSSVRGLGFTAEVLMRAVTEPSWVRPPQWDARGEVREMRAVSGALRNRLAGCSEEELAAAVDVLERYRGTSRWARVVTSVLLPSRREWVAADIEEVVAAGSTGDARLLVDAAWSVAQLRRLNSLFTGYWHGTEGLAIDTPGMAITVVDGVGFEVVEMLTHWFDHPDTTQALRVPIADALGVIPTDTAFAALAARIFRPPALAAVRGAAVRFPMRALRLLDPGTHGDILREHIHGHPELARRLKPELPTATAELITGELGRMASQPTADEVEIPGILRNPPWQNRKRGKAAAVVPELAAPTEPYCAWLPGEREEWRNLVRPDDYADLDKTLERRTDGTLTEQVLGALVLAGPERALPILAASRLRWLYGPSKQVKAAIAAFETAAYPMVVAAVREYPRDMEDAIVPYAGTELIDLAITRLDRRTLRPGALRYLRRHAHHVARVLIPRAVGSAAKDRRLATRVLRLLAAHGHDGDIHGAAAEYGDKATAAVAALLAADPLTLLPARIPAVPAWINTAALPPVRTADGATLPAAAVENLLVMLMLADPFEPYSGVAQVSRDCDPASLADLAWELFAQWQRAGAPTRHSWVYDALGSFGDDDTVAALLDHVRAHRSDPRSVSALDAFVAIGSDAALLALRHISEKVKTTRVREGAKERIEAVAERLGLTADQLADRLVPDLGLRADGTAVLDFGPRRFVVGFDEQLRPTVATADGTPVRSLPKPGVHDDPERAAQAHKDFRALKKNARTIATDQIRRLERAMVVQRRFTVDELRTLFIGHPLRWQVTRRLVWGVYKGDALTTTFRIAEDRGFADSADDGVTLTDDAVLGVAHPLRFPGELTSWREIFADYELLQPFPQLDRETHTLPTDLRDRDVLGDAGATVEGQRLLGLASRGWLPPETGDGGYIDSFEKPLPHGRVLHLSCDPGLPTWDLNGSPKQSIEVRLHPTRSTSGGITFGDLDTVTVSEILRDIAWLRHERH
;
A
#
# COMPACT_ATOMS: atom_id res chain seq x y z
N MET A 1 -32.00 -83.83 -5.84
CA MET A 1 -33.31 -83.44 -5.28
C MET A 1 -33.05 -82.60 -4.05
N THR A 2 -33.42 -81.32 -4.15
CA THR A 2 -33.78 -80.36 -3.09
C THR A 2 -32.80 -79.99 -1.96
N VAL A 3 -32.60 -78.66 -1.90
CA VAL A 3 -32.26 -77.76 -0.78
C VAL A 3 -30.85 -77.81 -0.18
N ARG A 4 -30.04 -76.82 -0.57
CA ARG A 4 -29.36 -75.86 0.34
C ARG A 4 -28.56 -74.87 -0.51
N THR A 5 -28.68 -73.56 -0.24
CA THR A 5 -27.55 -72.61 -0.18
C THR A 5 -28.01 -71.21 0.25
N GLN A 6 -27.16 -70.59 1.07
CA GLN A 6 -27.26 -69.26 1.67
C GLN A 6 -26.62 -68.16 0.80
N SER A 7 -27.11 -66.93 0.99
CA SER A 7 -26.44 -65.61 1.01
C SER A 7 -25.37 -65.22 -0.01
N SER A 8 -25.61 -64.13 -0.75
CA SER A 8 -24.67 -62.98 -0.93
C SER A 8 -25.28 -61.85 -1.78
N THR A 9 -25.05 -60.60 -1.33
CA THR A 9 -24.87 -59.32 -2.06
C THR A 9 -25.12 -59.23 -3.58
N GLU A 10 -25.93 -58.26 -4.01
CA GLU A 10 -25.58 -57.30 -5.08
C GLU A 10 -26.59 -56.13 -5.15
N GLY A 11 -26.10 -54.91 -4.99
CA GLY A 11 -26.78 -53.70 -5.43
C GLY A 11 -26.29 -53.35 -6.83
N ARG A 12 -27.21 -53.03 -7.75
CA ARG A 12 -26.92 -52.35 -9.01
C ARG A 12 -28.09 -51.46 -9.43
N ASP A 13 -27.75 -50.19 -9.59
CA ASP A 13 -28.18 -49.30 -10.67
C ASP A 13 -29.69 -49.15 -10.93
N ARG A 14 -30.30 -48.25 -10.16
CA ARG A 14 -31.35 -47.39 -10.73
C ARG A 14 -30.72 -46.07 -11.16
N VAL A 15 -30.44 -46.03 -12.46
CA VAL A 15 -30.26 -44.83 -13.29
C VAL A 15 -31.40 -43.84 -12.98
N GLY A 16 -31.07 -42.76 -12.29
CA GLY A 16 -31.87 -41.54 -12.25
C GLY A 16 -31.27 -40.56 -13.25
N GLY A 17 -31.83 -40.51 -14.46
CA GLY A 17 -31.48 -39.48 -15.43
C GLY A 17 -31.96 -38.11 -14.94
N GLU A 18 -31.03 -37.25 -14.55
CA GLU A 18 -31.29 -35.81 -14.45
C GLU A 18 -31.14 -35.18 -15.84
N SER A 19 -32.25 -35.24 -16.58
CA SER A 19 -32.80 -34.18 -17.41
C SER A 19 -31.90 -32.96 -17.68
N VAL A 20 -31.57 -32.77 -18.97
CA VAL A 20 -31.14 -31.51 -19.58
C VAL A 20 -32.27 -30.48 -19.48
N PHE A 21 -32.49 -29.86 -18.32
CA PHE A 21 -33.39 -28.70 -18.20
C PHE A 21 -32.94 -27.80 -17.04
N GLU A 22 -33.12 -26.50 -17.23
CA GLU A 22 -32.93 -25.48 -16.19
C GLU A 22 -33.67 -25.89 -14.90
N PRO A 23 -33.03 -25.78 -13.71
CA PRO A 23 -33.68 -26.14 -12.46
C PRO A 23 -34.90 -25.24 -12.23
N THR A 24 -36.04 -25.84 -11.90
CA THR A 24 -37.24 -25.09 -11.49
C THR A 24 -36.95 -24.28 -10.21
N ALA A 25 -37.67 -23.18 -9.97
CA ALA A 25 -37.51 -22.33 -8.78
C ALA A 25 -37.53 -23.14 -7.46
N LYS A 26 -38.34 -24.22 -7.42
CA LYS A 26 -38.43 -25.16 -6.29
C LYS A 26 -37.16 -26.00 -6.08
N GLN A 27 -36.51 -26.44 -7.15
CA GLN A 27 -35.23 -27.18 -7.10
C GLN A 27 -34.06 -26.25 -6.74
N LEU A 28 -34.09 -25.00 -7.20
CA LEU A 28 -33.17 -23.93 -6.81
C LEU A 28 -33.23 -23.65 -5.30
N LYS A 29 -34.44 -23.58 -4.73
CA LYS A 29 -34.68 -23.44 -3.29
C LYS A 29 -34.21 -24.65 -2.47
N GLN A 30 -33.98 -25.82 -3.08
CA GLN A 30 -33.40 -26.98 -2.39
C GLN A 30 -31.88 -27.07 -2.57
N LEU A 31 -31.35 -26.69 -3.73
CA LEU A 31 -29.90 -26.68 -4.04
C LEU A 31 -29.14 -25.60 -3.28
N LEU A 32 -29.71 -24.39 -3.16
CA LEU A 32 -29.07 -23.25 -2.47
C LEU A 32 -29.00 -23.41 -0.95
N PHE A 33 -29.86 -24.24 -0.36
CA PHE A 33 -29.91 -24.47 1.09
C PHE A 33 -29.13 -25.73 1.54
N ARG A 34 -28.70 -26.60 0.61
CA ARG A 34 -28.05 -27.89 0.94
C ARG A 34 -26.52 -27.91 0.93
N ARG A 35 -25.83 -26.87 0.45
CA ARG A 35 -24.34 -26.84 0.43
C ARG A 35 -23.79 -25.69 1.27
N ASP A 36 -23.37 -26.05 2.48
CA ASP A 36 -22.72 -25.25 3.53
C ASP A 36 -22.34 -23.79 3.21
N GLY A 37 -23.12 -22.83 3.74
CA GLY A 37 -22.61 -21.47 3.97
C GLY A 37 -23.60 -20.32 3.96
N LEU A 38 -24.75 -20.43 3.30
CA LEU A 38 -25.74 -19.34 3.24
C LEU A 38 -27.08 -19.83 3.77
N LEU A 39 -27.37 -19.42 5.02
CA LEU A 39 -28.60 -19.69 5.78
C LEU A 39 -28.77 -21.17 6.21
N ARG A 40 -27.90 -21.64 7.12
CA ARG A 40 -28.28 -22.77 8.00
C ARG A 40 -29.43 -22.33 8.90
N ALA A 41 -30.49 -23.14 8.99
CA ALA A 41 -31.34 -23.14 10.17
C ALA A 41 -30.47 -23.54 11.37
N PRO A 42 -30.51 -22.82 12.51
CA PRO A 42 -29.65 -23.11 13.63
C PRO A 42 -29.95 -24.51 14.18
N ARG A 43 -28.94 -25.39 14.14
CA ARG A 43 -28.88 -26.57 15.01
C ARG A 43 -28.47 -26.10 16.40
N GLY A 44 -29.28 -26.42 17.40
CA GLY A 44 -28.95 -26.29 18.81
C GLY A 44 -29.12 -24.87 19.36
N ALA A 45 -30.25 -24.63 20.00
CA ALA A 45 -30.47 -23.47 20.84
C ALA A 45 -29.56 -23.53 22.08
N VAL A 46 -28.65 -22.56 22.23
CA VAL A 46 -28.15 -21.98 23.50
C VAL A 46 -27.48 -20.65 23.14
N GLY A 47 -27.78 -19.48 23.70
CA GLY A 47 -28.77 -19.06 24.67
C GLY A 47 -28.77 -17.53 24.76
N VAL A 48 -29.97 -16.96 24.91
CA VAL A 48 -30.18 -15.71 25.65
C VAL A 48 -31.05 -16.13 26.83
N GLY A 49 -30.70 -15.70 28.03
CA GLY A 49 -31.33 -16.09 29.30
C GLY A 49 -32.75 -15.54 29.47
N ALA A 50 -33.67 -15.94 28.59
CA ALA A 50 -35.11 -15.78 28.78
C ALA A 50 -35.78 -17.12 28.48
N VAL A 51 -36.53 -17.63 29.45
CA VAL A 51 -37.28 -18.89 29.34
C VAL A 51 -38.32 -18.71 28.21
N PRO A 52 -38.42 -19.63 27.23
CA PRO A 52 -39.34 -19.54 26.08
C PRO A 52 -40.84 -19.31 26.41
N GLY A 53 -41.24 -19.40 27.69
CA GLY A 53 -42.60 -19.11 28.17
C GLY A 53 -42.91 -17.64 28.45
N GLU A 54 -41.95 -16.82 28.91
CA GLU A 54 -42.26 -15.42 29.30
C GLU A 54 -42.40 -14.50 28.08
N VAL A 55 -41.57 -14.68 27.05
CA VAL A 55 -41.60 -13.88 25.82
C VAL A 55 -42.81 -14.20 24.93
N GLY A 56 -43.32 -15.44 25.01
CA GLY A 56 -44.55 -15.86 24.32
C GLY A 56 -45.85 -15.31 24.93
N ALA A 57 -45.81 -14.88 26.20
CA ALA A 57 -46.95 -14.32 26.92
C ALA A 57 -47.10 -12.80 26.77
N LEU A 58 -46.16 -12.12 26.10
CA LEU A 58 -46.21 -10.68 25.88
C LEU A 58 -47.45 -10.28 25.05
N GLY A 59 -48.06 -9.16 25.42
CA GLY A 59 -49.03 -8.46 24.59
C GLY A 59 -48.35 -7.85 23.35
N VAL A 60 -49.14 -7.53 22.32
CA VAL A 60 -48.64 -6.97 21.04
C VAL A 60 -47.75 -5.74 21.26
N GLU A 61 -48.15 -4.81 22.14
CA GLU A 61 -47.40 -3.57 22.41
C GLU A 61 -46.03 -3.83 23.07
N SER A 62 -45.97 -4.73 24.06
CA SER A 62 -44.72 -5.08 24.74
C SER A 62 -43.79 -5.85 23.81
N ALA A 63 -44.33 -6.74 22.98
CA ALA A 63 -43.57 -7.47 21.97
C ALA A 63 -43.02 -6.54 20.87
N ALA A 64 -43.83 -5.58 20.41
CA ALA A 64 -43.41 -4.57 19.44
C ALA A 64 -42.29 -3.68 19.99
N THR A 65 -42.40 -3.27 21.26
CA THR A 65 -41.35 -2.50 21.96
C THR A 65 -40.05 -3.29 22.07
N LEU A 66 -40.12 -4.58 22.41
CA LEU A 66 -38.95 -5.46 22.50
C LEU A 66 -38.27 -5.62 21.14
N LEU A 67 -39.05 -5.90 20.09
CA LEU A 67 -38.55 -6.02 18.72
C LEU A 67 -37.87 -4.73 18.28
N ARG A 68 -38.46 -3.57 18.59
CA ARG A 68 -37.89 -2.26 18.29
C ARG A 68 -36.53 -2.05 18.94
N ARG A 69 -36.40 -2.31 20.25
CA ARG A 69 -35.12 -2.17 20.95
C ARG A 69 -34.03 -3.03 20.33
N HIS A 70 -34.36 -4.27 19.92
CA HIS A 70 -33.40 -5.13 19.27
C HIS A 70 -33.02 -4.67 17.86
N VAL A 71 -33.96 -4.11 17.10
CA VAL A 71 -33.66 -3.49 15.80
C VAL A 71 -32.82 -2.22 15.97
N GLU A 72 -33.09 -1.39 16.99
CA GLU A 72 -32.31 -0.18 17.29
C GLU A 72 -30.86 -0.49 17.67
N LEU A 73 -30.64 -1.54 18.45
CA LEU A 73 -29.29 -2.00 18.81
C LEU A 73 -28.47 -2.37 17.57
N LEU A 74 -29.08 -2.87 16.49
CA LEU A 74 -28.36 -3.24 15.27
C LEU A 74 -27.63 -2.05 14.62
N TYR A 75 -28.15 -0.82 14.77
CA TYR A 75 -27.54 0.40 14.21
C TYR A 75 -26.19 0.74 14.85
N HIS A 76 -25.97 0.32 16.10
CA HIS A 76 -24.77 0.68 16.87
C HIS A 76 -23.71 -0.44 16.91
N LEU A 77 -24.03 -1.63 16.41
CA LEU A 77 -23.16 -2.81 16.48
C LEU A 77 -22.34 -3.01 15.19
N SER A 78 -21.12 -3.55 15.32
CA SER A 78 -20.24 -3.83 14.18
C SER A 78 -19.88 -5.32 14.05
N GLY A 79 -19.58 -5.77 12.82
CA GLY A 79 -19.00 -7.09 12.56
C GLY A 79 -19.75 -8.29 13.16
N GLY A 80 -19.08 -9.02 14.07
CA GLY A 80 -19.59 -10.26 14.66
C GLY A 80 -20.70 -10.09 15.70
N GLU A 81 -20.83 -8.90 16.30
CA GLU A 81 -21.88 -8.59 17.28
C GLU A 81 -23.21 -8.34 16.57
N ARG A 82 -23.17 -7.59 15.46
CA ARG A 82 -24.32 -7.38 14.58
C ARG A 82 -24.91 -8.70 14.07
N ARG A 83 -24.05 -9.64 13.63
CA ARG A 83 -24.51 -10.97 13.17
C ARG A 83 -25.27 -11.74 14.25
N ARG A 84 -24.82 -11.68 15.50
CA ARG A 84 -25.50 -12.32 16.64
C ARG A 84 -26.85 -11.67 16.92
N ALA A 85 -26.89 -10.34 16.98
CA ALA A 85 -28.14 -9.61 17.18
C ALA A 85 -29.19 -9.86 16.07
N VAL A 86 -28.77 -10.00 14.80
CA VAL A 86 -29.69 -10.41 13.72
C VAL A 86 -30.22 -11.83 13.93
N THR A 87 -29.38 -12.75 14.41
CA THR A 87 -29.81 -14.11 14.78
C THR A 87 -30.82 -14.07 15.93
N ASP A 88 -30.61 -13.21 16.92
CA ASP A 88 -31.51 -13.06 18.06
C ASP A 88 -32.90 -12.53 17.64
N VAL A 89 -32.93 -11.51 16.77
CA VAL A 89 -34.19 -11.01 16.19
C VAL A 89 -34.93 -12.10 15.41
N ARG A 90 -34.22 -12.91 14.62
CA ARG A 90 -34.84 -14.03 13.88
C ARG A 90 -35.42 -15.07 14.82
N ALA A 91 -34.70 -15.40 15.89
CA ALA A 91 -35.14 -16.35 16.91
C ALA A 91 -36.39 -15.86 17.67
N LEU A 92 -36.49 -14.56 17.94
CA LEU A 92 -37.70 -13.96 18.52
C LEU A 92 -38.91 -14.11 17.60
N LEU A 93 -38.74 -13.79 16.30
CA LEU A 93 -39.80 -13.98 15.31
C LEU A 93 -40.20 -15.46 15.17
N ASP A 94 -39.24 -16.40 15.22
CA ASP A 94 -39.53 -17.85 15.24
C ASP A 94 -40.34 -18.26 16.47
N SER A 95 -39.95 -17.76 17.63
CA SER A 95 -40.62 -18.06 18.89
C SER A 95 -42.06 -17.52 18.89
N TRP A 96 -42.30 -16.30 18.42
CA TRP A 96 -43.65 -15.76 18.34
C TRP A 96 -44.50 -16.45 17.27
N SER A 97 -43.91 -16.78 16.12
CA SER A 97 -44.63 -17.49 15.05
C SER A 97 -45.09 -18.86 15.51
N SER A 98 -44.24 -19.58 16.26
CA SER A 98 -44.56 -20.93 16.76
C SER A 98 -45.52 -20.93 17.95
N VAL A 99 -45.45 -19.96 18.85
CA VAL A 99 -46.27 -19.94 20.09
C VAL A 99 -47.59 -19.19 19.90
N ARG A 100 -47.62 -18.15 19.07
CA ARG A 100 -48.75 -17.20 18.95
C ARG A 100 -49.29 -17.07 17.51
N GLY A 101 -48.70 -17.78 16.56
CA GLY A 101 -49.09 -17.75 15.15
C GLY A 101 -48.50 -16.58 14.36
N LEU A 102 -48.60 -16.70 13.03
CA LEU A 102 -48.06 -15.70 12.10
C LEU A 102 -48.83 -14.39 12.10
N GLY A 103 -50.15 -14.41 12.37
CA GLY A 103 -50.96 -13.20 12.51
C GLY A 103 -50.44 -12.29 13.64
N PHE A 104 -50.18 -12.86 14.83
CA PHE A 104 -49.58 -12.12 15.96
C PHE A 104 -48.20 -11.57 15.60
N THR A 105 -47.35 -12.38 14.98
CA THR A 105 -45.98 -11.97 14.61
C THR A 105 -45.96 -10.86 13.57
N ALA A 106 -46.87 -10.92 12.58
CA ALA A 106 -47.08 -9.86 11.60
C ALA A 106 -47.58 -8.57 12.27
N GLU A 107 -48.50 -8.68 13.24
CA GLU A 107 -49.03 -7.52 13.97
C GLU A 107 -47.95 -6.84 14.81
N VAL A 108 -47.13 -7.62 15.52
CA VAL A 108 -45.97 -7.13 16.29
C VAL A 108 -44.98 -6.39 15.39
N LEU A 109 -44.65 -6.95 14.21
CA LEU A 109 -43.77 -6.28 13.25
C LEU A 109 -44.39 -4.97 12.74
N MET A 110 -45.66 -4.99 12.32
CA MET A 110 -46.32 -3.79 11.81
C MET A 110 -46.44 -2.70 12.88
N ARG A 111 -46.77 -3.05 14.12
CA ARG A 111 -46.76 -2.11 15.26
C ARG A 111 -45.37 -1.55 15.52
N ALA A 112 -44.33 -2.39 15.49
CA ALA A 112 -42.97 -1.95 15.71
C ALA A 112 -42.53 -0.88 14.68
N VAL A 113 -42.96 -1.02 13.41
CA VAL A 113 -42.51 -0.17 12.28
C VAL A 113 -43.44 0.99 11.93
N THR A 114 -44.66 1.06 12.49
CA THR A 114 -45.66 2.11 12.18
C THR A 114 -45.89 3.12 13.30
N GLU A 115 -45.13 3.07 14.40
CA GLU A 115 -45.33 3.97 15.55
C GLU A 115 -44.85 5.42 15.30
N PRO A 116 -45.56 6.46 15.79
CA PRO A 116 -45.25 7.87 15.50
C PRO A 116 -43.90 8.40 15.98
N SER A 117 -43.24 7.78 16.97
CA SER A 117 -41.88 8.17 17.37
C SER A 117 -40.82 7.88 16.29
N TRP A 118 -41.21 7.18 15.22
CA TRP A 118 -40.45 6.84 14.02
C TRP A 118 -40.87 7.68 12.79
N VAL A 119 -41.36 8.92 12.98
CA VAL A 119 -41.65 9.87 11.89
C VAL A 119 -40.39 10.32 11.11
N ARG A 120 -39.19 9.96 11.57
CA ARG A 120 -38.02 9.87 10.70
C ARG A 120 -37.78 8.41 10.33
N PRO A 121 -37.69 8.05 9.03
CA PRO A 121 -37.20 6.72 8.67
C PRO A 121 -35.85 6.48 9.38
N PRO A 122 -35.56 5.22 9.77
CA PRO A 122 -34.38 4.88 10.54
C PRO A 122 -33.16 5.51 9.88
N GLN A 123 -32.25 6.07 10.68
CA GLN A 123 -31.09 6.79 10.17
C GLN A 123 -30.43 5.94 9.09
N TRP A 124 -30.51 6.47 7.88
CA TRP A 124 -29.93 5.88 6.71
C TRP A 124 -28.44 5.87 6.99
N ASP A 125 -27.78 4.72 6.83
CA ASP A 125 -26.33 4.75 6.85
C ASP A 125 -25.84 5.71 5.74
N ALA A 126 -24.56 6.06 5.75
CA ALA A 126 -23.99 6.98 4.76
C ALA A 126 -24.15 6.51 3.29
N ARG A 127 -24.74 5.32 3.04
CA ARG A 127 -25.03 4.74 1.72
C ARG A 127 -26.52 4.63 1.43
N GLY A 128 -27.39 5.01 2.35
CA GLY A 128 -28.83 4.97 2.19
C GLY A 128 -29.50 3.61 2.39
N GLU A 129 -28.95 2.71 3.20
CA GLU A 129 -29.44 1.33 3.33
C GLU A 129 -30.31 1.07 4.59
N VAL A 130 -31.26 0.12 4.46
CA VAL A 130 -32.04 -0.46 5.58
C VAL A 130 -31.81 -1.97 5.67
N ARG A 131 -30.53 -2.39 5.75
CA ARG A 131 -30.12 -3.82 5.78
C ARG A 131 -30.81 -4.61 6.89
N GLU A 132 -31.02 -3.95 8.02
CA GLU A 132 -31.63 -4.48 9.23
C GLU A 132 -33.10 -4.81 8.97
N MET A 133 -33.87 -3.88 8.39
CA MET A 133 -35.28 -4.14 8.07
C MET A 133 -35.46 -5.23 7.04
N ARG A 134 -34.59 -5.33 6.05
CA ARG A 134 -34.61 -6.45 5.09
C ARG A 134 -34.38 -7.80 5.80
N ALA A 135 -33.48 -7.85 6.78
CA ALA A 135 -33.25 -9.08 7.56
C ALA A 135 -34.48 -9.49 8.38
N VAL A 136 -35.21 -8.52 8.95
CA VAL A 136 -36.43 -8.73 9.73
C VAL A 136 -37.61 -9.11 8.82
N SER A 137 -37.90 -8.30 7.79
CA SER A 137 -39.00 -8.54 6.86
C SER A 137 -38.79 -9.80 6.04
N GLY A 138 -37.57 -10.07 5.57
CA GLY A 138 -37.21 -11.29 4.86
C GLY A 138 -37.39 -12.56 5.70
N ALA A 139 -37.14 -12.50 7.01
CA ALA A 139 -37.38 -13.62 7.90
C ALA A 139 -38.88 -13.94 8.02
N LEU A 140 -39.74 -12.92 8.19
CA LEU A 140 -41.19 -13.13 8.24
C LEU A 140 -41.75 -13.56 6.88
N ARG A 141 -41.32 -12.93 5.77
CA ARG A 141 -41.70 -13.29 4.40
C ARG A 141 -41.41 -14.76 4.09
N ASN A 142 -40.24 -15.27 4.50
CA ASN A 142 -39.90 -16.68 4.30
C ASN A 142 -40.84 -17.63 5.03
N ARG A 143 -41.37 -17.23 6.20
CA ARG A 143 -42.35 -18.01 6.96
C ARG A 143 -43.74 -17.95 6.31
N LEU A 144 -44.18 -16.76 5.89
CA LEU A 144 -45.43 -16.58 5.13
C LEU A 144 -45.43 -17.44 3.85
N ALA A 145 -44.30 -17.51 3.15
CA ALA A 145 -44.16 -18.31 1.93
C ALA A 145 -44.25 -19.84 2.16
N GLY A 146 -44.19 -20.32 3.40
CA GLY A 146 -44.22 -21.74 3.74
C GLY A 146 -45.33 -22.16 4.71
N CYS A 147 -46.25 -21.25 5.05
CA CYS A 147 -47.32 -21.50 6.01
C CYS A 147 -48.59 -22.08 5.36
N SER A 148 -49.54 -22.52 6.18
CA SER A 148 -50.85 -22.99 5.72
C SER A 148 -51.70 -21.84 5.17
N GLU A 149 -52.72 -22.14 4.36
CA GLU A 149 -53.64 -21.12 3.82
C GLU A 149 -54.39 -20.36 4.94
N GLU A 150 -54.74 -21.04 6.04
CA GLU A 150 -55.40 -20.44 7.20
C GLU A 150 -54.49 -19.43 7.92
N GLU A 151 -53.22 -19.79 8.14
CA GLU A 151 -52.22 -18.89 8.76
C GLU A 151 -51.87 -17.71 7.85
N LEU A 152 -51.83 -17.93 6.54
CA LEU A 152 -51.61 -16.88 5.56
C LEU A 152 -52.77 -15.89 5.56
N ALA A 153 -54.03 -16.38 5.57
CA ALA A 153 -55.21 -15.54 5.64
C ALA A 153 -55.22 -14.66 6.91
N ALA A 154 -54.93 -15.25 8.08
CA ALA A 154 -54.83 -14.50 9.33
C ALA A 154 -53.73 -13.43 9.32
N ALA A 155 -52.59 -13.69 8.67
CA ALA A 155 -51.54 -12.70 8.50
C ALA A 155 -51.92 -11.59 7.51
N VAL A 156 -52.61 -11.93 6.41
CA VAL A 156 -53.11 -10.98 5.41
C VAL A 156 -54.10 -10.00 6.04
N ASP A 157 -55.08 -10.49 6.80
CA ASP A 157 -56.08 -9.66 7.49
C ASP A 157 -55.43 -8.63 8.43
N VAL A 158 -54.36 -9.04 9.13
CA VAL A 158 -53.56 -8.12 9.95
C VAL A 158 -52.86 -7.09 9.08
N LEU A 159 -52.11 -7.51 8.06
CA LEU A 159 -51.32 -6.62 7.21
C LEU A 159 -52.19 -5.59 6.48
N GLU A 160 -53.40 -5.96 6.04
CA GLU A 160 -54.36 -5.06 5.40
C GLU A 160 -54.79 -3.92 6.33
N ARG A 161 -55.03 -4.20 7.62
CA ARG A 161 -55.40 -3.16 8.61
C ARG A 161 -54.33 -2.10 8.80
N TYR A 162 -53.05 -2.46 8.70
CA TYR A 162 -51.92 -1.53 8.89
C TYR A 162 -51.49 -0.84 7.59
N ARG A 163 -51.82 -1.39 6.42
CA ARG A 163 -51.37 -0.89 5.12
C ARG A 163 -51.75 0.58 4.87
N GLY A 164 -52.92 1.02 5.35
CA GLY A 164 -53.40 2.40 5.20
C GLY A 164 -52.72 3.45 6.09
N THR A 165 -51.89 3.04 7.05
CA THR A 165 -51.37 3.95 8.10
C THR A 165 -50.27 4.89 7.63
N SER A 166 -49.43 4.49 6.67
CA SER A 166 -48.36 5.32 6.11
C SER A 166 -47.81 4.74 4.80
N ARG A 167 -47.05 5.53 4.02
CA ARG A 167 -46.31 5.04 2.85
C ARG A 167 -45.33 3.92 3.22
N TRP A 168 -44.65 4.06 4.37
CA TRP A 168 -43.73 3.04 4.87
C TRP A 168 -44.44 1.71 5.18
N ALA A 169 -45.64 1.76 5.76
CA ALA A 169 -46.45 0.56 5.99
C ALA A 169 -46.82 -0.15 4.67
N ARG A 170 -47.14 0.61 3.62
CA ARG A 170 -47.40 0.06 2.27
C ARG A 170 -46.16 -0.65 1.71
N VAL A 171 -45.00 -0.03 1.80
CA VAL A 171 -43.72 -0.62 1.36
C VAL A 171 -43.43 -1.94 2.08
N VAL A 172 -43.53 -1.96 3.42
CA VAL A 172 -43.26 -3.17 4.22
C VAL A 172 -44.27 -4.29 3.91
N THR A 173 -45.56 -3.96 3.77
CA THR A 173 -46.60 -4.96 3.44
C THR A 173 -46.41 -5.54 2.03
N SER A 174 -46.02 -4.74 1.05
CA SER A 174 -45.69 -5.20 -0.31
C SER A 174 -44.47 -6.13 -0.36
N VAL A 175 -43.50 -5.94 0.55
CA VAL A 175 -42.32 -6.81 0.66
C VAL A 175 -42.67 -8.14 1.33
N LEU A 176 -43.58 -8.14 2.31
CA LEU A 176 -44.05 -9.34 3.01
C LEU A 176 -45.00 -10.18 2.15
N LEU A 177 -45.82 -9.54 1.31
CA LEU A 177 -46.82 -10.17 0.45
C LEU A 177 -46.58 -9.82 -1.03
N PRO A 178 -45.46 -10.25 -1.64
CA PRO A 178 -45.14 -9.97 -3.04
C PRO A 178 -46.15 -10.58 -4.03
N SER A 179 -46.97 -11.54 -3.58
CA SER A 179 -48.06 -12.14 -4.36
C SER A 179 -49.21 -11.17 -4.64
N ARG A 180 -49.38 -10.12 -3.83
CA ARG A 180 -50.35 -9.04 -4.05
C ARG A 180 -49.80 -8.05 -5.08
N ARG A 181 -49.78 -8.46 -6.35
CA ARG A 181 -49.10 -7.74 -7.44
C ARG A 181 -49.62 -6.32 -7.64
N GLU A 182 -50.90 -6.10 -7.39
CA GLU A 182 -51.57 -4.82 -7.43
C GLU A 182 -51.04 -3.84 -6.37
N TRP A 183 -50.71 -4.34 -5.17
CA TRP A 183 -50.10 -3.55 -4.11
C TRP A 183 -48.68 -3.13 -4.48
N VAL A 184 -47.88 -4.10 -4.93
CA VAL A 184 -46.48 -3.88 -5.33
C VAL A 184 -46.41 -2.85 -6.47
N ALA A 185 -47.24 -2.99 -7.50
CA ALA A 185 -47.21 -2.08 -8.65
C ALA A 185 -47.57 -0.63 -8.26
N ALA A 186 -48.61 -0.44 -7.45
CA ALA A 186 -49.02 0.89 -6.99
C ALA A 186 -47.93 1.55 -6.11
N ASP A 187 -47.34 0.77 -5.19
CA ASP A 187 -46.32 1.28 -4.27
C ASP A 187 -45.02 1.65 -4.99
N ILE A 188 -44.62 0.90 -6.02
CA ILE A 188 -43.45 1.24 -6.85
C ILE A 188 -43.65 2.60 -7.52
N GLU A 189 -44.81 2.86 -8.13
CA GLU A 189 -45.07 4.14 -8.78
C GLU A 189 -45.13 5.30 -7.77
N GLU A 190 -45.75 5.09 -6.60
CA GLU A 190 -45.78 6.08 -5.53
C GLU A 190 -44.37 6.43 -5.03
N VAL A 191 -43.53 5.41 -4.79
CA VAL A 191 -42.16 5.58 -4.31
C VAL A 191 -41.27 6.28 -5.34
N VAL A 192 -41.42 5.94 -6.62
CA VAL A 192 -40.69 6.59 -7.71
C VAL A 192 -41.11 8.04 -7.88
N ALA A 193 -42.41 8.34 -7.83
CA ALA A 193 -42.90 9.71 -7.84
C ALA A 193 -42.42 10.54 -6.63
N ALA A 194 -42.27 9.90 -5.47
CA ALA A 194 -41.77 10.53 -4.25
C ALA A 194 -40.25 10.71 -4.20
N GLY A 195 -39.49 10.14 -5.15
CA GLY A 195 -38.03 10.20 -5.15
C GLY A 195 -37.37 9.45 -3.99
N SER A 196 -38.07 8.50 -3.35
CA SER A 196 -37.59 7.85 -2.12
C SER A 196 -36.67 6.66 -2.41
N THR A 197 -35.36 6.91 -2.42
CA THR A 197 -34.36 5.92 -2.84
C THR A 197 -34.35 4.64 -2.00
N GLY A 198 -34.51 4.69 -0.68
CA GLY A 198 -34.45 3.47 0.16
C GLY A 198 -35.78 2.78 0.37
N ASP A 199 -36.92 3.46 0.20
CA ASP A 199 -38.19 2.76 -0.02
C ASP A 199 -38.07 1.91 -1.28
N ALA A 200 -37.47 2.48 -2.35
CA ALA A 200 -37.23 1.78 -3.60
C ALA A 200 -36.29 0.59 -3.44
N ARG A 201 -35.24 0.70 -2.59
CA ARG A 201 -34.34 -0.41 -2.29
C ARG A 201 -35.06 -1.60 -1.65
N LEU A 202 -36.01 -1.37 -0.76
CA LEU A 202 -36.76 -2.47 -0.13
C LEU A 202 -37.73 -3.13 -1.13
N LEU A 203 -38.39 -2.32 -1.98
CA LEU A 203 -39.33 -2.81 -3.01
C LEU A 203 -38.66 -3.66 -4.11
N VAL A 204 -37.34 -3.61 -4.28
CA VAL A 204 -36.63 -4.53 -5.18
C VAL A 204 -36.91 -6.00 -4.84
N ASP A 205 -37.03 -6.33 -3.56
CA ASP A 205 -37.31 -7.71 -3.13
C ASP A 205 -38.74 -8.14 -3.49
N ALA A 206 -39.66 -7.20 -3.75
CA ALA A 206 -41.06 -7.45 -4.10
C ALA A 206 -41.33 -7.44 -5.61
N ALA A 207 -40.38 -6.95 -6.42
CA ALA A 207 -40.54 -6.84 -7.86
C ALA A 207 -40.68 -8.23 -8.53
N TRP A 208 -41.52 -8.28 -9.57
CA TRP A 208 -41.80 -9.52 -10.31
C TRP A 208 -41.61 -9.38 -11.82
N SER A 209 -41.15 -8.22 -12.30
CA SER A 209 -40.80 -8.01 -13.70
C SER A 209 -39.55 -7.13 -13.87
N VAL A 210 -38.85 -7.30 -14.99
CA VAL A 210 -37.71 -6.45 -15.35
C VAL A 210 -38.13 -4.98 -15.50
N ALA A 211 -39.35 -4.70 -15.97
CA ALA A 211 -39.89 -3.35 -16.09
C ALA A 211 -39.96 -2.64 -14.72
N GLN A 212 -40.43 -3.34 -13.68
CA GLN A 212 -40.47 -2.81 -12.32
C GLN A 212 -39.07 -2.56 -11.74
N LEU A 213 -38.12 -3.46 -11.99
CA LEU A 213 -36.73 -3.25 -11.57
C LEU A 213 -36.11 -2.03 -12.26
N ARG A 214 -36.32 -1.86 -13.57
CA ARG A 214 -35.88 -0.67 -14.31
C ARG A 214 -36.54 0.61 -13.78
N ARG A 215 -37.81 0.53 -13.42
CA ARG A 215 -38.58 1.63 -12.86
C ARG A 215 -38.05 2.07 -11.49
N LEU A 216 -37.77 1.12 -10.60
CA LEU A 216 -37.10 1.41 -9.32
C LEU A 216 -35.68 1.95 -9.55
N ASN A 217 -34.98 1.46 -10.58
CA ASN A 217 -33.62 1.89 -10.90
C ASN A 217 -33.52 3.36 -11.30
N SER A 218 -34.56 3.95 -11.91
CA SER A 218 -34.47 5.33 -12.41
C SER A 218 -34.23 6.37 -11.30
N LEU A 219 -34.43 6.00 -10.04
CA LEU A 219 -34.11 6.85 -8.89
C LEU A 219 -32.61 6.96 -8.58
N PHE A 220 -31.79 6.05 -9.10
CA PHE A 220 -30.36 5.94 -8.76
C PHE A 220 -29.43 6.41 -9.88
N THR A 221 -29.97 6.78 -11.04
CA THR A 221 -29.18 7.15 -12.24
C THR A 221 -28.71 8.62 -12.26
N GLY A 222 -28.99 9.41 -11.21
CA GLY A 222 -28.78 10.86 -11.20
C GLY A 222 -27.66 11.41 -10.31
N TYR A 223 -27.12 10.65 -9.35
CA TYR A 223 -26.14 11.18 -8.37
C TYR A 223 -24.77 10.51 -8.46
N TRP A 224 -23.76 11.35 -8.72
CA TRP A 224 -22.35 11.04 -8.97
C TRP A 224 -21.57 10.71 -7.70
N HIS A 225 -22.01 9.70 -6.95
CA HIS A 225 -21.19 9.05 -5.92
C HIS A 225 -21.09 7.57 -6.26
N GLY A 226 -19.87 7.13 -6.54
CA GLY A 226 -19.53 5.85 -7.19
C GLY A 226 -19.84 4.55 -6.42
N THR A 227 -20.83 4.56 -5.53
CA THR A 227 -21.23 3.44 -4.67
C THR A 227 -22.74 3.14 -4.66
N GLU A 228 -23.57 3.90 -5.39
CA GLU A 228 -25.04 3.85 -5.23
C GLU A 228 -25.83 3.34 -6.44
N GLY A 229 -25.20 2.62 -7.38
CA GLY A 229 -25.90 1.92 -8.46
C GLY A 229 -26.62 0.66 -7.98
N LEU A 230 -27.78 0.37 -8.60
CA LEU A 230 -28.85 -0.57 -8.22
C LEU A 230 -28.61 -1.60 -7.08
N ALA A 231 -29.63 -1.70 -6.22
CA ALA A 231 -29.87 -2.66 -5.15
C ALA A 231 -29.96 -4.15 -5.58
N ILE A 232 -28.95 -4.68 -6.26
CA ILE A 232 -28.57 -6.11 -6.17
C ILE A 232 -27.11 -6.12 -5.75
N ASP A 233 -26.83 -5.49 -4.61
CA ASP A 233 -25.49 -5.25 -4.08
C ASP A 233 -24.93 -6.48 -3.32
N THR A 234 -25.75 -7.53 -3.17
CA THR A 234 -25.36 -8.76 -2.48
C THR A 234 -25.87 -10.02 -3.20
N PRO A 235 -25.14 -11.15 -3.12
CA PRO A 235 -25.57 -12.42 -3.75
C PRO A 235 -26.94 -12.93 -3.29
N GLY A 236 -27.35 -12.61 -2.05
CA GLY A 236 -28.67 -13.01 -1.52
C GLY A 236 -29.84 -12.29 -2.20
N MET A 237 -29.63 -11.05 -2.66
CA MET A 237 -30.64 -10.30 -3.41
C MET A 237 -30.82 -10.86 -4.81
N ALA A 238 -29.73 -11.26 -5.47
CA ALA A 238 -29.80 -11.85 -6.81
C ALA A 238 -30.73 -13.07 -6.82
N ILE A 239 -30.65 -13.91 -5.79
CA ILE A 239 -31.51 -15.08 -5.62
C ILE A 239 -32.98 -14.68 -5.47
N THR A 240 -33.27 -13.68 -4.63
CA THR A 240 -34.64 -13.21 -4.37
C THR A 240 -35.26 -12.57 -5.62
N VAL A 241 -34.47 -11.78 -6.36
CA VAL A 241 -34.91 -11.16 -7.61
C VAL A 241 -35.12 -12.20 -8.69
N VAL A 242 -34.25 -13.21 -8.81
CA VAL A 242 -34.45 -14.32 -9.76
C VAL A 242 -35.70 -15.13 -9.43
N ASP A 243 -36.01 -15.34 -8.14
CA ASP A 243 -37.24 -16.02 -7.71
C ASP A 243 -38.50 -15.24 -8.10
N GLY A 244 -38.49 -13.91 -7.97
CA GLY A 244 -39.63 -13.05 -8.31
C GLY A 244 -39.78 -12.72 -9.79
N VAL A 245 -38.67 -12.40 -10.47
CA VAL A 245 -38.63 -11.85 -11.85
C VAL A 245 -38.27 -12.91 -12.89
N GLY A 246 -37.59 -13.99 -12.49
CA GLY A 246 -37.05 -14.99 -13.40
C GLY A 246 -35.67 -14.64 -13.97
N PHE A 247 -35.18 -15.48 -14.88
CA PHE A 247 -33.80 -15.37 -15.42
C PHE A 247 -33.61 -14.23 -16.43
N GLU A 248 -34.67 -13.53 -16.84
CA GLU A 248 -34.59 -12.32 -17.69
C GLU A 248 -33.73 -11.21 -17.05
N VAL A 249 -33.54 -11.26 -15.73
CA VAL A 249 -32.64 -10.37 -14.98
C VAL A 249 -31.18 -10.42 -15.47
N VAL A 250 -30.75 -11.52 -16.11
CA VAL A 250 -29.38 -11.71 -16.60
C VAL A 250 -29.00 -10.64 -17.62
N GLU A 251 -29.88 -10.34 -18.58
CA GLU A 251 -29.62 -9.31 -19.60
C GLU A 251 -29.46 -7.93 -18.95
N MET A 252 -30.31 -7.61 -17.98
CA MET A 252 -30.25 -6.35 -17.24
C MET A 252 -28.95 -6.21 -16.42
N LEU A 253 -28.55 -7.26 -15.68
CA LEU A 253 -27.30 -7.27 -14.93
C LEU A 253 -26.08 -7.15 -15.85
N THR A 254 -26.13 -7.81 -17.00
CA THR A 254 -25.09 -7.75 -18.02
C THR A 254 -24.97 -6.33 -18.59
N HIS A 255 -26.09 -5.71 -18.95
CA HIS A 255 -26.13 -4.33 -19.43
C HIS A 255 -25.55 -3.34 -18.41
N TRP A 256 -25.88 -3.50 -17.13
CA TRP A 256 -25.33 -2.64 -16.07
C TRP A 256 -23.86 -2.88 -15.79
N PHE A 257 -23.40 -4.13 -15.85
CA PHE A 257 -21.99 -4.45 -15.72
C PHE A 257 -21.17 -3.74 -16.82
N ASP A 258 -21.72 -3.69 -18.02
CA ASP A 258 -21.08 -3.12 -19.20
C ASP A 258 -21.14 -1.60 -19.28
N HIS A 259 -22.15 -0.98 -18.65
CA HIS A 259 -22.39 0.46 -18.71
C HIS A 259 -21.10 1.26 -18.42
N PRO A 260 -20.74 2.26 -19.26
CA PRO A 260 -19.48 3.01 -19.14
C PRO A 260 -19.28 3.63 -17.76
N ASP A 261 -20.37 4.17 -17.19
CA ASP A 261 -20.35 4.90 -15.92
C ASP A 261 -20.39 4.00 -14.68
N THR A 262 -20.51 2.68 -14.83
CA THR A 262 -20.48 1.77 -13.67
C THR A 262 -19.09 1.76 -13.04
N THR A 263 -19.00 1.94 -11.72
CA THR A 263 -17.71 1.92 -11.03
C THR A 263 -17.19 0.50 -10.80
N GLN A 264 -15.88 0.35 -10.56
CA GLN A 264 -15.31 -0.95 -10.18
C GLN A 264 -15.94 -1.54 -8.91
N ALA A 265 -16.29 -0.68 -7.93
CA ALA A 265 -16.95 -1.10 -6.70
C ALA A 265 -18.33 -1.72 -6.94
N LEU A 266 -19.08 -1.20 -7.94
CA LEU A 266 -20.41 -1.70 -8.31
C LEU A 266 -20.36 -2.94 -9.21
N ARG A 267 -19.29 -3.11 -10.00
CA ARG A 267 -19.12 -4.30 -10.85
C ARG A 267 -18.92 -5.59 -10.07
N VAL A 268 -18.32 -5.54 -8.89
CA VAL A 268 -18.10 -6.72 -8.02
C VAL A 268 -19.41 -7.40 -7.64
N PRO A 269 -20.38 -6.73 -7.00
CA PRO A 269 -21.63 -7.39 -6.62
C PRO A 269 -22.47 -7.84 -7.82
N ILE A 270 -22.43 -7.13 -8.95
CA ILE A 270 -23.10 -7.56 -10.19
C ILE A 270 -22.47 -8.85 -10.74
N ALA A 271 -21.14 -8.95 -10.75
CA ALA A 271 -20.44 -10.16 -11.16
C ALA A 271 -20.74 -11.34 -10.23
N ASP A 272 -20.75 -11.10 -8.92
CA ASP A 272 -21.12 -12.11 -7.93
C ASP A 272 -22.57 -12.59 -8.11
N ALA A 273 -23.51 -11.67 -8.41
CA ALA A 273 -24.89 -11.98 -8.73
C ALA A 273 -24.98 -12.89 -9.97
N LEU A 274 -24.32 -12.53 -11.08
CA LEU A 274 -24.26 -13.39 -12.27
C LEU A 274 -23.64 -14.77 -11.97
N GLY A 275 -22.62 -14.82 -11.09
CA GLY A 275 -21.92 -16.05 -10.73
C GLY A 275 -22.71 -17.02 -9.85
N VAL A 276 -23.86 -16.62 -9.29
CA VAL A 276 -24.76 -17.50 -8.53
C VAL A 276 -26.00 -17.93 -9.32
N ILE A 277 -26.31 -17.28 -10.46
CA ILE A 277 -27.45 -17.62 -11.31
C ILE A 277 -27.13 -18.91 -12.09
N PRO A 278 -27.90 -20.01 -11.93
CA PRO A 278 -27.52 -21.32 -12.46
C PRO A 278 -27.91 -21.53 -13.94
N THR A 279 -27.76 -20.53 -14.80
CA THR A 279 -28.07 -20.62 -16.24
C THR A 279 -26.80 -20.57 -17.11
N ASP A 280 -26.88 -21.14 -18.31
CA ASP A 280 -25.80 -21.06 -19.30
C ASP A 280 -25.55 -19.60 -19.70
N THR A 281 -26.63 -18.85 -19.91
CA THR A 281 -26.60 -17.43 -20.29
C THR A 281 -25.88 -16.57 -19.26
N ALA A 282 -26.13 -16.77 -17.96
CA ALA A 282 -25.45 -16.01 -16.90
C ALA A 282 -23.95 -16.34 -16.84
N PHE A 283 -23.60 -17.63 -16.91
CA PHE A 283 -22.21 -18.08 -16.88
C PHE A 283 -21.44 -17.57 -18.11
N ALA A 284 -22.01 -17.69 -19.31
CA ALA A 284 -21.40 -17.21 -20.54
C ALA A 284 -21.27 -15.68 -20.56
N ALA A 285 -22.29 -14.95 -20.09
CA ALA A 285 -22.24 -13.50 -19.97
C ALA A 285 -21.11 -13.07 -19.02
N LEU A 286 -20.95 -13.75 -17.89
CA LEU A 286 -19.86 -13.47 -16.95
C LEU A 286 -18.48 -13.82 -17.53
N ALA A 287 -18.35 -14.99 -18.16
CA ALA A 287 -17.11 -15.45 -18.79
C ALA A 287 -16.63 -14.51 -19.91
N ALA A 288 -17.55 -14.04 -20.76
CA ALA A 288 -17.24 -13.09 -21.83
C ALA A 288 -16.65 -11.76 -21.34
N ARG A 289 -16.76 -11.46 -20.03
CA ARG A 289 -16.29 -10.21 -19.40
C ARG A 289 -15.07 -10.40 -18.51
N ILE A 290 -14.42 -11.56 -18.59
CA ILE A 290 -13.24 -11.95 -17.78
C ILE A 290 -12.10 -10.91 -17.79
N PHE A 291 -11.97 -10.13 -18.86
CA PHE A 291 -10.98 -9.05 -18.99
C PHE A 291 -11.20 -7.88 -18.03
N ARG A 292 -12.37 -7.80 -17.37
CA ARG A 292 -12.62 -6.82 -16.29
C ARG A 292 -12.32 -7.47 -14.93
N PRO A 293 -11.49 -6.86 -14.06
CA PRO A 293 -11.03 -7.49 -12.82
C PRO A 293 -12.12 -8.12 -11.93
N PRO A 294 -13.32 -7.51 -11.77
CA PRO A 294 -14.40 -8.09 -10.96
C PRO A 294 -14.99 -9.39 -11.51
N ALA A 295 -14.96 -9.60 -12.83
CA ALA A 295 -15.54 -10.79 -13.45
C ALA A 295 -14.69 -12.04 -13.19
N LEU A 296 -13.36 -11.93 -13.18
CA LEU A 296 -12.46 -13.07 -13.02
C LEU A 296 -12.75 -13.89 -11.75
N ALA A 297 -12.83 -13.19 -10.60
CA ALA A 297 -13.10 -13.84 -9.32
C ALA A 297 -14.48 -14.52 -9.30
N ALA A 298 -15.48 -13.88 -9.92
CA ALA A 298 -16.82 -14.42 -10.00
C ALA A 298 -16.91 -15.63 -10.94
N VAL A 299 -16.19 -15.64 -12.08
CA VAL A 299 -16.11 -16.80 -12.99
C VAL A 299 -15.51 -18.00 -12.26
N ARG A 300 -14.41 -17.82 -11.52
CA ARG A 300 -13.82 -18.90 -10.70
C ARG A 300 -14.79 -19.43 -9.66
N GLY A 301 -15.45 -18.54 -8.94
CA GLY A 301 -16.50 -18.93 -7.98
C GLY A 301 -17.66 -19.67 -8.66
N ALA A 302 -18.08 -19.25 -9.84
CA ALA A 302 -19.11 -19.90 -10.63
C ALA A 302 -18.65 -21.27 -11.14
N ALA A 303 -17.38 -21.43 -11.52
CA ALA A 303 -16.81 -22.69 -11.99
C ALA A 303 -16.80 -23.75 -10.87
N VAL A 304 -16.43 -23.36 -9.65
CA VAL A 304 -16.53 -24.23 -8.47
C VAL A 304 -17.99 -24.62 -8.17
N ARG A 305 -18.94 -23.69 -8.33
CA ARG A 305 -20.37 -23.95 -8.10
C ARG A 305 -21.02 -24.81 -9.19
N PHE A 306 -20.62 -24.61 -10.44
CA PHE A 306 -21.19 -25.23 -11.63
C PHE A 306 -20.11 -25.93 -12.47
N PRO A 307 -19.47 -26.98 -11.94
CA PRO A 307 -18.24 -27.52 -12.50
C PRO A 307 -18.40 -28.18 -13.87
N MET A 308 -19.58 -28.74 -14.19
CA MET A 308 -19.86 -29.25 -15.54
C MET A 308 -20.03 -28.11 -16.55
N ARG A 309 -20.66 -27.01 -16.12
CA ARG A 309 -20.91 -25.83 -16.96
C ARG A 309 -19.61 -25.10 -17.29
N ALA A 310 -18.67 -25.05 -16.35
CA ALA A 310 -17.33 -24.52 -16.59
C ALA A 310 -16.60 -25.28 -17.70
N LEU A 311 -16.60 -26.62 -17.67
CA LEU A 311 -15.98 -27.44 -18.72
C LEU A 311 -16.63 -27.26 -20.09
N ARG A 312 -17.94 -26.99 -20.14
CA ARG A 312 -18.68 -26.83 -21.39
C ARG A 312 -18.63 -25.42 -21.98
N LEU A 313 -18.65 -24.38 -21.15
CA LEU A 313 -18.84 -22.99 -21.58
C LEU A 313 -17.57 -22.14 -21.58
N LEU A 314 -16.51 -22.55 -20.88
CA LEU A 314 -15.24 -21.83 -20.94
C LEU A 314 -14.51 -22.18 -22.24
N ASP A 315 -14.30 -21.17 -23.08
CA ASP A 315 -13.47 -21.25 -24.28
C ASP A 315 -11.98 -21.48 -23.92
N PRO A 316 -11.32 -22.53 -24.44
CA PRO A 316 -9.90 -22.83 -24.16
C PRO A 316 -8.91 -21.73 -24.58
N GLY A 317 -9.22 -20.94 -25.61
CA GLY A 317 -8.36 -19.84 -26.06
C GLY A 317 -8.42 -18.64 -25.12
N THR A 318 -9.63 -18.20 -24.80
CA THR A 318 -9.89 -16.99 -24.01
C THR A 318 -9.80 -17.25 -22.50
N HIS A 319 -10.17 -18.45 -22.04
CA HIS A 319 -10.27 -18.83 -20.63
C HIS A 319 -9.33 -19.98 -20.24
N GLY A 320 -8.29 -20.24 -21.05
CA GLY A 320 -7.40 -21.39 -20.91
C GLY A 320 -6.86 -21.57 -19.49
N ASP A 321 -6.45 -20.50 -18.81
CA ASP A 321 -5.90 -20.57 -17.45
C ASP A 321 -6.92 -21.08 -16.42
N ILE A 322 -8.17 -20.58 -16.48
CA ILE A 322 -9.25 -21.05 -15.59
C ILE A 322 -9.63 -22.48 -15.94
N LEU A 323 -9.65 -22.81 -17.22
CA LEU A 323 -10.01 -24.14 -17.67
C LEU A 323 -8.97 -25.19 -17.21
N ARG A 324 -7.67 -24.88 -17.29
CA ARG A 324 -6.59 -25.72 -16.73
C ARG A 324 -6.72 -25.87 -15.21
N GLU A 325 -6.94 -24.76 -14.50
CA GLU A 325 -7.21 -24.75 -13.05
C GLU A 325 -8.35 -25.72 -12.70
N HIS A 326 -9.46 -25.62 -13.46
CA HIS A 326 -10.65 -26.42 -13.25
C HIS A 326 -10.44 -27.90 -13.57
N ILE A 327 -9.65 -28.22 -14.61
CA ILE A 327 -9.27 -29.60 -14.96
C ILE A 327 -8.42 -30.21 -13.85
N HIS A 328 -7.42 -29.49 -13.34
CA HIS A 328 -6.56 -29.95 -12.26
C HIS A 328 -7.32 -30.15 -10.94
N GLY A 329 -8.30 -29.27 -10.65
CA GLY A 329 -9.16 -29.40 -9.47
C GLY A 329 -10.22 -30.51 -9.58
N HIS A 330 -10.57 -30.93 -10.79
CA HIS A 330 -11.63 -31.92 -11.05
C HIS A 330 -11.23 -32.97 -12.11
N PRO A 331 -10.12 -33.71 -11.94
CA PRO A 331 -9.57 -34.57 -12.99
C PRO A 331 -10.49 -35.73 -13.35
N GLU A 332 -11.20 -36.30 -12.36
CA GLU A 332 -12.21 -37.35 -12.58
C GLU A 332 -13.40 -36.84 -13.40
N LEU A 333 -13.86 -35.62 -13.11
CA LEU A 333 -14.97 -34.99 -13.83
C LEU A 333 -14.58 -34.66 -15.28
N ALA A 334 -13.37 -34.12 -15.46
CA ALA A 334 -12.81 -33.83 -16.77
C ALA A 334 -12.66 -35.11 -17.61
N ARG A 335 -12.17 -36.21 -17.01
CA ARG A 335 -12.08 -37.52 -17.68
C ARG A 335 -13.45 -38.05 -18.11
N ARG A 336 -14.45 -37.94 -17.23
CA ARG A 336 -15.80 -38.41 -17.51
C ARG A 336 -16.50 -37.60 -18.60
N LEU A 337 -16.38 -36.27 -18.59
CA LEU A 337 -17.09 -35.39 -19.54
C LEU A 337 -16.34 -35.16 -20.85
N LYS A 338 -15.03 -35.44 -20.91
CA LYS A 338 -14.20 -35.31 -22.14
C LYS A 338 -14.89 -35.79 -23.43
N PRO A 339 -15.60 -36.95 -23.48
CA PRO A 339 -16.21 -37.44 -24.72
C PRO A 339 -17.35 -36.56 -25.26
N GLU A 340 -17.95 -35.74 -24.40
CA GLU A 340 -19.14 -34.93 -24.68
C GLU A 340 -18.81 -33.44 -24.89
N LEU A 341 -17.52 -33.06 -24.81
CA LEU A 341 -17.05 -31.67 -24.85
C LEU A 341 -16.50 -31.26 -26.23
N PRO A 342 -16.44 -29.96 -26.54
CA PRO A 342 -15.81 -29.47 -27.77
C PRO A 342 -14.36 -29.95 -27.93
N THR A 343 -13.93 -30.22 -29.16
CA THR A 343 -12.61 -30.79 -29.50
C THR A 343 -11.45 -30.06 -28.82
N ALA A 344 -11.43 -28.72 -28.88
CA ALA A 344 -10.38 -27.90 -28.27
C ALA A 344 -10.30 -28.08 -26.74
N THR A 345 -11.43 -28.24 -26.05
CA THR A 345 -11.48 -28.51 -24.61
C THR A 345 -11.03 -29.94 -24.30
N ALA A 346 -11.43 -30.92 -25.12
CA ALA A 346 -11.02 -32.31 -24.96
C ALA A 346 -9.51 -32.50 -25.18
N GLU A 347 -8.91 -31.77 -26.12
CA GLU A 347 -7.46 -31.72 -26.35
C GLU A 347 -6.72 -31.11 -25.15
N LEU A 348 -7.20 -29.97 -24.64
CA LEU A 348 -6.63 -29.35 -23.44
C LEU A 348 -6.68 -30.30 -22.24
N ILE A 349 -7.82 -30.95 -21.98
CA ILE A 349 -7.97 -31.98 -20.93
C ILE A 349 -6.93 -33.09 -21.09
N THR A 350 -6.70 -33.53 -22.32
CA THR A 350 -5.71 -34.59 -22.60
C THR A 350 -4.29 -34.13 -22.29
N GLY A 351 -3.92 -32.92 -22.72
CA GLY A 351 -2.60 -32.35 -22.47
C GLY A 351 -2.33 -32.12 -20.98
N GLU A 352 -3.29 -31.54 -20.26
CA GLU A 352 -3.14 -31.28 -18.81
C GLU A 352 -3.06 -32.57 -18.00
N LEU A 353 -3.97 -33.53 -18.24
CA LEU A 353 -3.91 -34.84 -17.55
C LEU A 353 -2.63 -35.62 -17.86
N GLY A 354 -2.10 -35.48 -19.09
CA GLY A 354 -0.81 -36.03 -19.47
C GLY A 354 0.35 -35.39 -18.71
N ARG A 355 0.38 -34.05 -18.57
CA ARG A 355 1.39 -33.34 -17.78
C ARG A 355 1.35 -33.73 -16.30
N MET A 356 0.15 -33.88 -15.74
CA MET A 356 -0.01 -34.34 -14.36
C MET A 356 0.54 -35.76 -14.14
N ALA A 357 0.42 -36.64 -15.13
CA ALA A 357 0.92 -38.01 -15.05
C ALA A 357 2.45 -38.12 -15.21
N SER A 358 3.10 -37.14 -15.85
CA SER A 358 4.54 -37.13 -16.12
C SER A 358 5.40 -36.51 -14.99
N GLN A 359 4.80 -36.09 -13.88
CA GLN A 359 5.55 -35.54 -12.74
C GLN A 359 6.07 -36.68 -11.84
N PRO A 360 7.37 -36.68 -11.47
CA PRO A 360 7.93 -37.67 -10.54
C PRO A 360 7.19 -37.70 -9.21
N THR A 361 6.99 -38.89 -8.65
CA THR A 361 6.27 -39.11 -7.39
C THR A 361 7.16 -38.81 -6.18
N ALA A 362 6.56 -38.34 -5.09
CA ALA A 362 7.20 -37.67 -3.96
C ALA A 362 8.18 -38.51 -3.10
N ASP A 363 8.38 -39.80 -3.38
CA ASP A 363 9.04 -40.74 -2.47
C ASP A 363 10.59 -40.69 -2.53
N GLU A 364 11.21 -39.98 -3.48
CA GLU A 364 12.68 -39.87 -3.65
C GLU A 364 13.29 -38.48 -3.33
N VAL A 365 12.49 -37.51 -2.86
CA VAL A 365 12.95 -36.12 -2.69
C VAL A 365 13.31 -35.81 -1.23
N GLU A 366 14.53 -35.30 -0.97
CA GLU A 366 14.89 -34.70 0.32
C GLU A 366 14.15 -33.38 0.54
N ILE A 367 12.89 -33.46 1.00
CA ILE A 367 12.08 -32.28 1.33
C ILE A 367 12.68 -31.59 2.55
N PRO A 368 12.90 -30.25 2.51
CA PRO A 368 13.38 -29.47 3.66
C PRO A 368 12.54 -29.74 4.91
N GLY A 369 13.20 -29.94 6.05
CA GLY A 369 12.56 -30.39 7.29
C GLY A 369 11.39 -29.49 7.72
N ILE A 370 11.52 -28.17 7.52
CA ILE A 370 10.50 -27.18 7.85
C ILE A 370 9.25 -27.28 6.97
N LEU A 371 9.38 -27.72 5.71
CA LEU A 371 8.28 -27.94 4.78
C LEU A 371 7.65 -29.34 4.94
N ARG A 372 8.43 -30.32 5.40
CA ARG A 372 7.96 -31.68 5.70
C ARG A 372 7.09 -31.71 6.96
N ASN A 373 7.54 -31.04 8.03
CA ASN A 373 6.90 -31.03 9.33
C ASN A 373 6.79 -29.60 9.89
N PRO A 374 5.96 -28.73 9.28
CA PRO A 374 5.87 -27.35 9.73
C PRO A 374 5.30 -27.23 11.16
N PRO A 375 5.69 -26.20 11.92
CA PRO A 375 5.36 -26.07 13.35
C PRO A 375 3.86 -26.06 13.67
N TRP A 376 3.01 -25.63 12.72
CA TRP A 376 1.57 -25.56 12.91
C TRP A 376 0.85 -26.91 12.78
N GLN A 377 1.44 -27.90 12.12
CA GLN A 377 0.86 -29.24 12.02
C GLN A 377 1.02 -30.03 13.32
N ASN A 378 2.13 -29.83 14.03
CA ASN A 378 2.45 -30.50 15.29
C ASN A 378 2.34 -29.55 16.48
N ARG A 379 1.30 -28.70 16.52
CA ARG A 379 1.09 -27.69 17.56
C ARG A 379 0.89 -28.35 18.94
N LYS A 380 1.98 -28.66 19.63
CA LYS A 380 1.95 -29.05 21.05
C LYS A 380 1.50 -27.82 21.85
N ARG A 381 0.54 -27.99 22.77
CA ARG A 381 0.25 -26.96 23.78
C ARG A 381 1.54 -26.76 24.58
N GLY A 382 2.29 -25.71 24.28
CA GLY A 382 3.47 -25.33 25.06
C GLY A 382 3.08 -25.17 26.53
N LYS A 383 4.02 -25.47 27.44
CA LYS A 383 3.88 -25.11 28.86
C LYS A 383 3.55 -23.61 28.91
N ALA A 384 2.43 -23.25 29.53
CA ALA A 384 2.07 -21.84 29.67
C ALA A 384 3.25 -21.12 30.32
N ALA A 385 3.72 -20.03 29.69
CA ALA A 385 4.74 -19.16 30.27
C ALA A 385 4.36 -18.87 31.73
N ALA A 386 5.35 -18.92 32.63
CA ALA A 386 5.13 -18.72 34.06
C ALA A 386 4.38 -17.40 34.25
N VAL A 387 3.13 -17.51 34.73
CA VAL A 387 2.30 -16.33 34.98
C VAL A 387 2.85 -15.65 36.23
N VAL A 388 3.23 -14.39 36.11
CA VAL A 388 3.60 -13.55 37.26
C VAL A 388 2.36 -12.73 37.63
N PRO A 389 1.64 -13.07 38.72
CA PRO A 389 0.49 -12.29 39.15
C PRO A 389 0.93 -10.92 39.70
N GLU A 390 0.03 -9.92 39.63
CA GLU A 390 0.13 -8.61 40.30
C GLU A 390 1.25 -7.65 39.82
N LEU A 391 1.42 -7.48 38.50
CA LEU A 391 2.24 -6.39 37.95
C LEU A 391 1.35 -5.22 37.48
N ALA A 392 1.57 -4.02 37.98
CA ALA A 392 0.85 -2.81 37.57
C ALA A 392 1.72 -1.94 36.66
N ALA A 393 1.21 -1.60 35.48
CA ALA A 393 1.88 -0.72 34.54
C ALA A 393 1.75 0.76 34.97
N PRO A 394 2.75 1.62 34.71
CA PRO A 394 2.61 3.06 34.86
C PRO A 394 1.51 3.60 33.93
N THR A 395 0.66 4.47 34.45
CA THR A 395 -0.55 4.96 33.77
C THR A 395 -0.49 6.44 33.39
N GLU A 396 0.35 7.24 34.04
CA GLU A 396 0.45 8.67 33.80
C GLU A 396 1.37 8.98 32.60
N PRO A 397 0.91 9.78 31.62
CA PRO A 397 1.74 10.19 30.50
C PRO A 397 2.78 11.23 30.95
N TYR A 398 3.99 11.17 30.38
CA TYR A 398 5.03 12.18 30.58
C TYR A 398 5.71 12.53 29.25
N CYS A 399 6.46 13.65 29.21
CA CYS A 399 7.25 14.01 28.04
C CYS A 399 8.69 13.46 28.18
N ALA A 400 9.15 12.71 27.17
CA ALA A 400 10.53 12.25 27.04
C ALA A 400 11.20 12.97 25.86
N TRP A 401 11.79 14.12 26.17
CA TRP A 401 12.51 14.97 25.21
C TRP A 401 13.92 14.43 24.93
N LEU A 402 14.37 14.53 23.68
CA LEU A 402 15.78 14.36 23.34
C LEU A 402 16.59 15.61 23.75
N PRO A 403 17.92 15.52 23.91
CA PRO A 403 18.74 16.68 24.23
C PRO A 403 18.53 17.84 23.23
N GLY A 404 18.10 19.00 23.71
CA GLY A 404 17.89 20.23 22.92
C GLY A 404 16.58 20.30 22.11
N GLU A 405 15.84 19.19 22.00
CA GLU A 405 14.63 19.12 21.18
C GLU A 405 13.48 19.96 21.77
N ARG A 406 13.37 20.00 23.10
CA ARG A 406 12.35 20.79 23.78
C ARG A 406 12.53 22.28 23.49
N GLU A 407 13.76 22.76 23.60
CA GLU A 407 14.12 24.15 23.34
C GLU A 407 13.91 24.48 21.86
N GLU A 408 14.29 23.59 20.95
CA GLU A 408 14.04 23.73 19.52
C GLU A 408 12.54 23.92 19.23
N TRP A 409 11.69 23.04 19.76
CA TRP A 409 10.26 23.10 19.53
C TRP A 409 9.62 24.33 20.17
N ARG A 410 10.04 24.70 21.38
CA ARG A 410 9.54 25.89 22.08
C ARG A 410 9.85 27.18 21.31
N ASN A 411 11.00 27.23 20.65
CA ASN A 411 11.48 28.40 19.90
C ASN A 411 10.90 28.52 18.49
N LEU A 412 10.03 27.59 18.07
CA LEU A 412 9.35 27.64 16.78
C LEU A 412 8.34 28.80 16.66
N VAL A 413 7.85 29.31 17.79
CA VAL A 413 6.93 30.45 17.85
C VAL A 413 7.68 31.67 18.38
N ARG A 414 7.68 32.76 17.61
CA ARG A 414 8.38 34.01 17.97
C ARG A 414 7.38 35.13 18.27
N PRO A 415 7.69 36.08 19.16
CA PRO A 415 6.86 37.26 19.39
C PRO A 415 6.50 38.01 18.10
N ASP A 416 7.44 38.10 17.15
CA ASP A 416 7.26 38.77 15.86
C ASP A 416 6.19 38.11 14.96
N ASP A 417 5.85 36.84 15.19
CA ASP A 417 4.75 36.16 14.47
C ASP A 417 3.36 36.75 14.85
N TYR A 418 3.28 37.54 15.93
CA TYR A 418 2.03 37.99 16.55
C TYR A 418 2.04 39.50 16.83
N ALA A 419 1.82 40.29 15.77
CA ALA A 419 1.80 41.77 15.86
C ALA A 419 0.82 42.33 16.91
N ASP A 420 -0.28 41.62 17.18
CA ASP A 420 -1.21 41.93 18.27
C ASP A 420 -1.65 40.62 18.94
N LEU A 421 -0.99 40.32 20.07
CA LEU A 421 -1.17 39.08 20.81
C LEU A 421 -2.59 38.97 21.40
N ASP A 422 -3.08 40.04 22.04
CA ASP A 422 -4.38 40.03 22.71
C ASP A 422 -5.53 39.92 21.70
N LYS A 423 -5.47 40.65 20.58
CA LYS A 423 -6.46 40.51 19.50
C LYS A 423 -6.47 39.12 18.87
N THR A 424 -5.32 38.43 18.85
CA THR A 424 -5.26 37.05 18.38
C THR A 424 -5.92 36.09 19.36
N LEU A 425 -5.73 36.29 20.67
CA LEU A 425 -6.38 35.51 21.73
C LEU A 425 -7.91 35.71 21.80
N GLU A 426 -8.41 36.85 21.30
CA GLU A 426 -9.85 37.14 21.16
C GLU A 426 -10.53 36.35 20.02
N ARG A 427 -9.76 35.83 19.05
CA ARG A 427 -10.30 35.03 17.92
C ARG A 427 -10.69 33.60 18.30
N ARG A 428 -10.51 33.21 19.56
CA ARG A 428 -10.91 31.89 20.07
C ARG A 428 -12.43 31.72 19.94
N THR A 429 -12.87 30.51 19.59
CA THR A 429 -14.29 30.15 19.55
C THR A 429 -14.59 29.13 20.64
N ASP A 430 -15.81 29.12 21.18
CA ASP A 430 -16.16 28.25 22.30
C ASP A 430 -15.81 26.77 22.02
N GLY A 431 -14.90 26.23 22.83
CA GLY A 431 -14.46 24.83 22.78
C GLY A 431 -13.46 24.46 21.68
N THR A 432 -13.01 25.39 20.83
CA THR A 432 -12.02 25.09 19.77
C THR A 432 -10.91 26.14 19.62
N LEU A 433 -9.70 25.68 19.31
CA LEU A 433 -8.52 26.49 19.04
C LEU A 433 -8.03 26.28 17.61
N THR A 434 -7.63 27.37 16.96
CA THR A 434 -6.82 27.33 15.75
C THR A 434 -5.34 27.31 16.12
N GLU A 435 -4.49 26.87 15.19
CA GLU A 435 -3.04 26.83 15.38
C GLU A 435 -2.46 28.21 15.73
N GLN A 436 -2.96 29.27 15.11
CA GLN A 436 -2.56 30.64 15.44
C GLN A 436 -2.85 31.01 16.89
N VAL A 437 -4.07 30.74 17.39
CA VAL A 437 -4.42 31.03 18.79
C VAL A 437 -3.56 30.23 19.75
N LEU A 438 -3.23 28.98 19.39
CA LEU A 438 -2.36 28.14 20.20
C LEU A 438 -0.94 28.71 20.36
N GLY A 439 -0.34 29.22 19.27
CA GLY A 439 0.96 29.90 19.35
C GLY A 439 0.90 31.22 20.13
N ALA A 440 -0.21 31.96 20.05
CA ALA A 440 -0.43 33.13 20.90
C ALA A 440 -0.48 32.74 22.40
N LEU A 441 -1.11 31.61 22.74
CA LEU A 441 -1.12 31.11 24.12
C LEU A 441 0.28 30.74 24.62
N VAL A 442 1.15 30.18 23.76
CA VAL A 442 2.57 29.91 24.10
C VAL A 442 3.28 31.18 24.55
N LEU A 443 3.11 32.28 23.83
CA LEU A 443 3.70 33.58 24.17
C LEU A 443 3.05 34.24 25.39
N ALA A 444 1.74 34.05 25.57
CA ALA A 444 0.98 34.58 26.70
C ALA A 444 1.33 33.90 28.04
N GLY A 445 1.99 32.73 27.99
CA GLY A 445 2.46 32.00 29.16
C GLY A 445 1.41 31.07 29.79
N PRO A 446 1.85 30.20 30.72
CA PRO A 446 1.05 29.09 31.23
C PRO A 446 -0.19 29.54 32.02
N GLU A 447 -0.12 30.67 32.74
CA GLU A 447 -1.25 31.17 33.54
C GLU A 447 -2.49 31.46 32.69
N ARG A 448 -2.31 32.01 31.49
CA ARG A 448 -3.41 32.28 30.54
C ARG A 448 -3.78 31.04 29.72
N ALA A 449 -2.81 30.16 29.45
CA ALA A 449 -2.98 29.02 28.55
C ALA A 449 -3.68 27.81 29.18
N LEU A 450 -3.28 27.40 30.39
CA LEU A 450 -3.71 26.13 30.98
C LEU A 450 -5.24 25.97 31.12
N PRO A 451 -6.01 26.98 31.59
CA PRO A 451 -7.46 26.87 31.68
C PRO A 451 -8.15 26.70 30.33
N ILE A 452 -7.57 27.30 29.28
CA ILE A 452 -8.12 27.29 27.92
C ILE A 452 -7.82 25.95 27.25
N LEU A 453 -6.60 25.42 27.40
CA LEU A 453 -6.18 24.13 26.84
C LEU A 453 -7.04 22.98 27.37
N ALA A 454 -7.36 22.98 28.66
CA ALA A 454 -8.17 21.93 29.29
C ALA A 454 -9.61 21.84 28.75
N ALA A 455 -10.16 22.96 28.24
CA ALA A 455 -11.53 23.06 27.77
C ALA A 455 -11.69 23.04 26.24
N SER A 456 -10.59 22.89 25.48
CA SER A 456 -10.59 23.12 24.03
C SER A 456 -10.06 21.94 23.21
N ARG A 457 -10.51 21.85 21.95
CA ARG A 457 -9.95 20.94 20.92
C ARG A 457 -9.32 21.72 19.78
N LEU A 458 -8.41 21.12 19.03
CA LEU A 458 -7.85 21.72 17.81
C LEU A 458 -8.85 21.63 16.65
N ARG A 459 -8.90 22.65 15.80
CA ARG A 459 -9.79 22.74 14.63
C ARG A 459 -9.01 23.24 13.39
N TRP A 460 -9.30 22.66 12.22
CA TRP A 460 -8.66 22.98 10.92
C TRP A 460 -7.14 22.76 10.91
N LEU A 461 -6.72 21.49 10.80
CA LEU A 461 -5.31 21.08 10.88
C LEU A 461 -4.76 20.66 9.50
N TYR A 462 -3.55 21.11 9.18
CA TYR A 462 -2.76 20.70 8.02
C TYR A 462 -1.39 20.16 8.48
N GLY A 463 -1.40 19.18 9.37
CA GLY A 463 -0.17 18.64 9.97
C GLY A 463 0.08 19.15 11.39
N PRO A 464 1.21 18.79 12.03
CA PRO A 464 1.57 19.38 13.31
C PRO A 464 2.31 20.67 13.00
N SER A 465 1.56 21.78 12.92
CA SER A 465 2.13 23.11 12.71
C SER A 465 3.19 23.48 13.75
N LYS A 466 4.01 24.47 13.41
CA LYS A 466 5.04 25.03 14.29
C LYS A 466 4.45 25.45 15.65
N GLN A 467 3.21 25.94 15.67
CA GLN A 467 2.48 26.34 16.86
C GLN A 467 2.06 25.15 17.74
N VAL A 468 1.61 24.05 17.13
CA VAL A 468 1.30 22.81 17.86
C VAL A 468 2.54 22.25 18.53
N LYS A 469 3.68 22.18 17.81
CA LYS A 469 4.97 21.74 18.38
C LYS A 469 5.43 22.63 19.53
N ALA A 470 5.36 23.95 19.37
CA ALA A 470 5.72 24.90 20.43
C ALA A 470 4.83 24.77 21.67
N ALA A 471 3.52 24.56 21.49
CA ALA A 471 2.59 24.36 22.59
C ALA A 471 2.86 23.07 23.37
N ILE A 472 3.23 21.98 22.67
CA ILE A 472 3.66 20.74 23.32
C ILE A 472 4.92 20.97 24.16
N ALA A 473 5.90 21.72 23.64
CA ALA A 473 7.13 22.02 24.38
C ALA A 473 6.92 22.98 25.56
N ALA A 474 5.97 23.92 25.44
CA ALA A 474 5.67 24.91 26.46
C ALA A 474 4.79 24.37 27.59
N PHE A 475 3.81 23.51 27.27
CA PHE A 475 2.77 23.06 28.20
C PHE A 475 2.82 21.57 28.53
N GLU A 476 3.63 20.78 27.81
CA GLU A 476 3.90 19.37 28.08
C GLU A 476 2.61 18.58 28.34
N THR A 477 2.51 17.88 29.48
CA THR A 477 1.38 17.01 29.82
C THR A 477 0.03 17.73 29.85
N ALA A 478 -0.01 19.06 30.03
CA ALA A 478 -1.25 19.83 29.96
C ALA A 478 -1.82 19.92 28.54
N ALA A 479 -0.98 19.83 27.50
CA ALA A 479 -1.43 19.81 26.11
C ALA A 479 -1.82 18.37 25.65
N TYR A 480 -1.46 17.34 26.40
CA TYR A 480 -1.63 15.93 26.03
C TYR A 480 -3.07 15.55 25.62
N PRO A 481 -4.14 15.88 26.38
CA PRO A 481 -5.50 15.48 26.03
C PRO A 481 -5.95 16.05 24.67
N MET A 482 -5.58 17.30 24.39
CA MET A 482 -5.88 17.99 23.14
C MET A 482 -5.14 17.33 21.96
N VAL A 483 -3.86 17.00 22.13
CA VAL A 483 -3.04 16.34 21.10
C VAL A 483 -3.54 14.93 20.80
N VAL A 484 -3.86 14.15 21.83
CA VAL A 484 -4.42 12.80 21.67
C VAL A 484 -5.74 12.82 20.89
N ALA A 485 -6.63 13.77 21.21
CA ALA A 485 -7.88 13.95 20.48
C ALA A 485 -7.62 14.25 18.99
N ALA A 486 -6.71 15.18 18.69
CA ALA A 486 -6.35 15.54 17.32
C ALA A 486 -5.71 14.37 16.55
N VAL A 487 -4.90 13.55 17.20
CA VAL A 487 -4.23 12.39 16.58
C VAL A 487 -5.21 11.27 16.24
N ARG A 488 -6.30 11.12 17.01
CA ARG A 488 -7.38 10.18 16.70
C ARG A 488 -8.16 10.62 15.47
N GLU A 489 -8.34 11.93 15.28
CA GLU A 489 -9.07 12.52 14.16
C GLU A 489 -8.21 12.60 12.88
N TYR A 490 -6.95 13.01 13.00
CA TYR A 490 -6.00 13.23 11.90
C TYR A 490 -4.70 12.41 12.08
N PRO A 491 -4.75 11.07 11.89
CA PRO A 491 -3.68 10.17 12.32
C PRO A 491 -2.37 10.26 11.54
N ARG A 492 -2.40 10.69 10.27
CA ARG A 492 -1.20 10.92 9.45
C ARG A 492 -0.58 12.27 9.76
N ASP A 493 -1.43 13.28 9.80
CA ASP A 493 -1.01 14.67 9.89
C ASP A 493 -0.45 14.99 11.28
N MET A 494 -0.87 14.30 12.34
CA MET A 494 -0.41 14.58 13.70
C MET A 494 0.67 13.61 14.21
N GLU A 495 1.33 12.85 13.33
CA GLU A 495 2.25 11.78 13.74
C GLU A 495 3.50 12.29 14.47
N ASP A 496 4.04 13.45 14.10
CA ASP A 496 5.17 14.05 14.82
C ASP A 496 4.77 14.58 16.20
N ALA A 497 3.54 15.06 16.38
CA ALA A 497 3.10 15.71 17.62
C ALA A 497 3.05 14.76 18.83
N ILE A 498 2.95 13.45 18.60
CA ILE A 498 2.92 12.45 19.68
C ILE A 498 4.31 11.96 20.09
N VAL A 499 5.32 12.20 19.26
CA VAL A 499 6.66 11.63 19.43
C VAL A 499 7.28 11.98 20.80
N PRO A 500 7.11 13.19 21.37
CA PRO A 500 7.66 13.49 22.70
C PRO A 500 6.93 12.82 23.87
N TYR A 501 5.68 12.39 23.69
CA TYR A 501 4.89 11.85 24.79
C TYR A 501 5.12 10.35 24.98
N ALA A 502 5.37 9.93 26.21
CA ALA A 502 5.36 8.54 26.63
C ALA A 502 4.06 8.27 27.39
N GLY A 503 3.13 7.50 26.81
CA GLY A 503 1.86 7.17 27.45
C GLY A 503 1.24 5.86 26.96
N THR A 504 0.51 5.18 27.85
CA THR A 504 -0.13 3.88 27.57
C THR A 504 -1.08 3.93 26.37
N GLU A 505 -1.90 4.97 26.28
CA GLU A 505 -2.87 5.11 25.19
C GLU A 505 -2.20 5.27 23.82
N LEU A 506 -1.10 6.03 23.77
CA LEU A 506 -0.31 6.20 22.55
C LEU A 506 0.41 4.91 22.14
N ILE A 507 0.81 4.08 23.10
CA ILE A 507 1.33 2.72 22.83
C ILE A 507 0.24 1.86 22.19
N ASP A 508 -0.97 1.84 22.75
CA ASP A 508 -2.09 1.07 22.19
C ASP A 508 -2.48 1.55 20.78
N LEU A 509 -2.43 2.87 20.57
CA LEU A 509 -2.63 3.48 19.27
C LEU A 509 -1.53 3.09 18.28
N ALA A 510 -0.26 3.13 18.69
CA ALA A 510 0.88 2.73 17.86
C ALA A 510 0.77 1.24 17.47
N ILE A 511 0.44 0.36 18.43
CA ILE A 511 0.21 -1.07 18.18
C ILE A 511 -0.92 -1.29 17.18
N THR A 512 -2.01 -0.54 17.28
CA THR A 512 -3.14 -0.66 16.33
C THR A 512 -2.75 -0.17 14.92
N ARG A 513 -1.83 0.78 14.83
CA ARG A 513 -1.35 1.34 13.55
C ARG A 513 -0.32 0.46 12.84
N LEU A 514 0.34 -0.46 13.55
CA LEU A 514 1.29 -1.42 12.99
C LEU A 514 0.74 -2.22 11.80
N ASP A 515 -0.54 -2.60 11.86
CA ASP A 515 -1.20 -3.36 10.79
C ASP A 515 -1.50 -2.51 9.53
N ARG A 516 -1.44 -1.16 9.63
CA ARG A 516 -1.69 -0.25 8.51
C ARG A 516 -0.38 0.20 7.89
N ARG A 517 -0.02 -0.36 6.74
CA ARG A 517 1.24 -0.08 6.00
C ARG A 517 1.62 1.39 5.91
N THR A 518 0.64 2.29 5.71
CA THR A 518 0.88 3.73 5.56
C THR A 518 1.08 4.50 6.88
N LEU A 519 0.71 3.92 8.03
CA LEU A 519 0.90 4.52 9.37
C LEU A 519 2.00 3.79 10.16
N ARG A 520 2.60 2.78 9.54
CA ARG A 520 3.57 1.89 10.17
C ARG A 520 4.90 2.59 10.47
N PRO A 521 5.49 3.40 9.57
CA PRO A 521 6.79 4.01 9.83
C PRO A 521 6.83 4.84 11.11
N GLY A 522 5.90 5.77 11.32
CA GLY A 522 5.95 6.57 12.54
C GLY A 522 5.37 5.87 13.78
N ALA A 523 4.54 4.83 13.63
CA ALA A 523 4.25 3.91 14.74
C ALA A 523 5.51 3.20 15.24
N LEU A 524 6.38 2.70 14.34
CA LEU A 524 7.67 2.11 14.71
C LEU A 524 8.61 3.14 15.32
N ARG A 525 8.70 4.33 14.73
CA ARG A 525 9.49 5.45 15.26
C ARG A 525 9.10 5.77 16.70
N TYR A 526 7.80 5.84 16.99
CA TYR A 526 7.28 6.05 18.34
C TYR A 526 7.67 4.90 19.30
N LEU A 527 7.44 3.64 18.90
CA LEU A 527 7.73 2.48 19.75
C LEU A 527 9.23 2.37 20.07
N ARG A 528 10.11 2.63 19.10
CA ARG A 528 11.57 2.60 19.28
C ARG A 528 12.06 3.72 20.19
N ARG A 529 11.55 4.95 19.97
CA ARG A 529 11.92 6.10 20.81
C ARG A 529 11.60 5.88 22.29
N HIS A 530 10.47 5.22 22.56
CA HIS A 530 9.99 4.95 23.92
C HIS A 530 10.18 3.49 24.34
N ALA A 531 11.16 2.77 23.77
CA ALA A 531 11.28 1.31 23.92
C ALA A 531 11.23 0.83 25.38
N HIS A 532 11.92 1.52 26.29
CA HIS A 532 11.91 1.21 27.71
C HIS A 532 10.52 1.41 28.34
N HIS A 533 9.85 2.55 28.08
CA HIS A 533 8.48 2.78 28.59
C HIS A 533 7.46 1.82 27.97
N VAL A 534 7.58 1.53 26.68
CA VAL A 534 6.80 0.50 25.99
C VAL A 534 6.97 -0.85 26.68
N ALA A 535 8.21 -1.22 27.02
CA ALA A 535 8.48 -2.46 27.75
C ALA A 535 7.84 -2.44 29.15
N ARG A 536 7.93 -1.34 29.89
CA ARG A 536 7.25 -1.19 31.20
C ARG A 536 5.74 -1.43 31.11
N VAL A 537 5.09 -0.95 30.05
CA VAL A 537 3.65 -1.14 29.83
C VAL A 537 3.30 -2.55 29.34
N LEU A 538 4.12 -3.14 28.47
CA LEU A 538 3.82 -4.41 27.82
C LEU A 538 4.26 -5.65 28.60
N ILE A 539 5.28 -5.57 29.45
CA ILE A 539 5.73 -6.70 30.26
C ILE A 539 4.58 -7.26 31.13
N PRO A 540 3.84 -6.45 31.91
CA PRO A 540 2.68 -6.94 32.67
C PRO A 540 1.63 -7.65 31.79
N ARG A 541 1.42 -7.16 30.57
CA ARG A 541 0.47 -7.77 29.61
C ARG A 541 1.02 -9.07 29.02
N ALA A 542 2.33 -9.18 28.83
CA ALA A 542 3.02 -10.34 28.27
C ALA A 542 3.21 -11.49 29.27
N VAL A 543 3.45 -11.20 30.55
CA VAL A 543 3.69 -12.24 31.58
C VAL A 543 2.56 -12.38 32.61
N GLY A 544 1.58 -11.48 32.59
CA GLY A 544 0.42 -11.49 33.49
C GLY A 544 -0.65 -12.55 33.14
N SER A 545 -1.68 -12.65 33.96
CA SER A 545 -2.72 -13.70 33.89
C SER A 545 -3.72 -13.55 32.73
N ALA A 546 -3.83 -12.36 32.12
CA ALA A 546 -4.77 -12.08 31.03
C ALA A 546 -4.26 -12.60 29.66
N ALA A 547 -4.80 -13.72 29.18
CA ALA A 547 -4.31 -14.39 27.97
C ALA A 547 -4.53 -13.64 26.64
N LYS A 548 -5.50 -12.71 26.56
CA LYS A 548 -5.83 -12.00 25.31
C LYS A 548 -4.79 -10.94 24.93
N ASP A 549 -4.23 -10.26 25.92
CA ASP A 549 -3.27 -9.15 25.69
C ASP A 549 -1.82 -9.66 25.56
N ARG A 550 -1.59 -10.91 25.98
CA ARG A 550 -0.28 -11.57 25.97
C ARG A 550 0.37 -11.61 24.60
N ARG A 551 -0.37 -12.05 23.57
CA ARG A 551 0.22 -12.30 22.24
C ARG A 551 0.73 -11.02 21.58
N LEU A 552 -0.06 -9.94 21.62
CA LEU A 552 0.33 -8.66 21.01
C LEU A 552 1.48 -8.03 21.79
N ALA A 553 1.44 -8.06 23.13
CA ALA A 553 2.52 -7.58 23.97
C ALA A 553 3.84 -8.34 23.71
N THR A 554 3.79 -9.67 23.66
CA THR A 554 4.95 -10.51 23.30
C THR A 554 5.51 -10.15 21.93
N ARG A 555 4.65 -9.97 20.91
CA ARG A 555 5.06 -9.63 19.55
C ARG A 555 5.81 -8.29 19.51
N VAL A 556 5.30 -7.26 20.17
CA VAL A 556 5.92 -5.92 20.17
C VAL A 556 7.23 -5.90 20.97
N LEU A 557 7.31 -6.62 22.09
CA LEU A 557 8.57 -6.75 22.85
C LEU A 557 9.66 -7.42 22.01
N ARG A 558 9.33 -8.49 21.28
CA ARG A 558 10.29 -9.14 20.38
C ARG A 558 10.68 -8.27 19.19
N LEU A 559 9.73 -7.51 18.65
CA LEU A 559 10.00 -6.52 17.60
C LEU A 559 11.03 -5.48 18.08
N LEU A 560 10.88 -4.97 19.31
CA LEU A 560 11.84 -4.04 19.91
C LEU A 560 13.22 -4.68 20.11
N ALA A 561 13.27 -5.92 20.62
CA ALA A 561 14.51 -6.69 20.74
C ALA A 561 15.22 -6.84 19.38
N ALA A 562 14.49 -7.22 18.33
CA ALA A 562 15.04 -7.31 16.97
C ALA A 562 15.59 -5.98 16.42
N HIS A 563 15.16 -4.84 16.97
CA HIS A 563 15.66 -3.51 16.64
C HIS A 563 16.76 -3.01 17.60
N GLY A 564 17.38 -3.90 18.38
CA GLY A 564 18.50 -3.60 19.27
C GLY A 564 18.11 -3.03 20.64
N HIS A 565 16.84 -3.12 21.02
CA HIS A 565 16.34 -2.61 22.30
C HIS A 565 16.27 -3.67 23.41
N ASP A 566 17.07 -4.74 23.33
CA ASP A 566 17.15 -5.78 24.38
C ASP A 566 17.47 -5.19 25.76
N GLY A 567 18.40 -4.22 25.81
CA GLY A 567 18.77 -3.53 27.04
C GLY A 567 17.60 -2.80 27.70
N ASP A 568 16.79 -2.10 26.92
CA ASP A 568 15.59 -1.38 27.39
C ASP A 568 14.55 -2.34 27.99
N ILE A 569 14.35 -3.49 27.34
CA ILE A 569 13.40 -4.52 27.74
C ILE A 569 13.86 -5.21 29.02
N HIS A 570 15.14 -5.59 29.10
CA HIS A 570 15.71 -6.20 30.30
C HIS A 570 15.75 -5.22 31.48
N GLY A 571 16.06 -3.94 31.23
CA GLY A 571 15.99 -2.89 32.25
C GLY A 571 14.58 -2.72 32.82
N ALA A 572 13.56 -2.66 31.95
CA ALA A 572 12.16 -2.59 32.39
C ALA A 572 11.70 -3.85 33.12
N ALA A 573 12.21 -5.03 32.75
CA ALA A 573 11.89 -6.28 33.43
C ALA A 573 12.50 -6.33 34.85
N ALA A 574 13.70 -5.78 35.04
CA ALA A 574 14.37 -5.71 36.34
C ALA A 574 13.58 -4.88 37.36
N GLU A 575 12.87 -3.83 36.93
CA GLU A 575 11.98 -3.04 37.80
C GLU A 575 10.85 -3.87 38.41
N TYR A 576 10.40 -4.92 37.71
CA TYR A 576 9.34 -5.83 38.17
C TYR A 576 9.88 -7.05 38.96
N GLY A 577 11.20 -7.12 39.16
CA GLY A 577 11.89 -8.15 39.95
C GLY A 577 12.24 -9.43 39.18
N ASP A 578 13.02 -10.30 39.84
CA ASP A 578 13.68 -11.47 39.23
C ASP A 578 12.74 -12.43 38.48
N LYS A 579 11.51 -12.60 38.97
CA LYS A 579 10.50 -13.45 38.32
C LYS A 579 10.08 -12.90 36.95
N ALA A 580 9.90 -11.57 36.84
CA ALA A 580 9.57 -10.91 35.58
C ALA A 580 10.77 -10.95 34.64
N THR A 581 11.99 -10.70 35.14
CA THR A 581 13.24 -10.84 34.38
C THR A 581 13.39 -12.23 33.77
N ALA A 582 13.19 -13.29 34.56
CA ALA A 582 13.28 -14.67 34.07
C ALA A 582 12.19 -14.99 33.02
N ALA A 583 10.96 -14.51 33.24
CA ALA A 583 9.84 -14.71 32.30
C ALA A 583 10.06 -13.97 30.97
N VAL A 584 10.58 -12.74 31.01
CA VAL A 584 10.92 -11.94 29.81
C VAL A 584 12.09 -12.57 29.06
N ALA A 585 13.14 -13.01 29.75
CA ALA A 585 14.25 -13.72 29.13
C ALA A 585 13.79 -15.00 28.41
N ALA A 586 12.92 -15.80 29.04
CA ALA A 586 12.33 -16.97 28.41
C ALA A 586 11.42 -16.62 27.21
N LEU A 587 10.68 -15.51 27.30
CA LEU A 587 9.83 -15.02 26.21
C LEU A 587 10.65 -14.58 25.00
N LEU A 588 11.77 -13.89 25.20
CA LEU A 588 12.68 -13.48 24.13
C LEU A 588 13.43 -14.69 23.54
N ALA A 589 13.83 -15.66 24.38
CA ALA A 589 14.50 -16.89 23.97
C ALA A 589 13.59 -17.92 23.27
N ALA A 590 12.26 -17.77 23.32
CA ALA A 590 11.35 -18.70 22.66
C ALA A 590 11.60 -18.78 21.15
N ASP A 591 11.52 -19.98 20.57
CA ASP A 591 11.75 -20.21 19.15
C ASP A 591 10.74 -19.41 18.29
N PRO A 592 11.21 -18.46 17.44
CA PRO A 592 10.35 -17.69 16.54
C PRO A 592 9.43 -18.54 15.66
N LEU A 593 9.83 -19.76 15.29
CA LEU A 593 9.03 -20.69 14.46
C LEU A 593 7.74 -21.14 15.17
N THR A 594 7.70 -21.06 16.49
CA THR A 594 6.55 -21.51 17.28
C THR A 594 5.53 -20.39 17.56
N LEU A 595 5.83 -19.15 17.15
CA LEU A 595 4.99 -17.97 17.35
C LEU A 595 3.87 -17.89 16.30
N LEU A 596 2.94 -18.84 16.37
CA LEU A 596 1.89 -19.01 15.37
C LEU A 596 0.61 -18.25 15.73
N PRO A 597 -0.18 -17.81 14.72
CA PRO A 597 -1.48 -17.22 14.96
C PRO A 597 -2.47 -18.17 15.62
N ALA A 598 -3.49 -17.59 16.26
CA ALA A 598 -4.60 -18.34 16.82
C ALA A 598 -5.30 -19.18 15.74
N ARG A 599 -5.41 -18.62 14.53
CA ARG A 599 -5.92 -19.30 13.33
C ARG A 599 -4.85 -19.25 12.25
N ILE A 600 -4.45 -20.42 11.75
CA ILE A 600 -3.55 -20.54 10.60
C ILE A 600 -4.32 -20.10 9.35
N PRO A 601 -3.75 -19.23 8.50
CA PRO A 601 -4.39 -18.82 7.25
C PRO A 601 -4.55 -20.01 6.31
N ALA A 602 -5.67 -20.04 5.58
CA ALA A 602 -5.88 -20.98 4.50
C ALA A 602 -5.42 -20.35 3.18
N VAL A 603 -4.88 -21.16 2.27
CA VAL A 603 -4.47 -20.72 0.92
C VAL A 603 -5.68 -20.09 0.22
N PRO A 604 -5.60 -18.82 -0.21
CA PRO A 604 -6.71 -18.14 -0.85
C PRO A 604 -7.12 -18.81 -2.16
N ALA A 605 -8.43 -18.86 -2.43
CA ALA A 605 -8.98 -19.45 -3.65
C ALA A 605 -8.59 -18.74 -4.97
N TRP A 606 -7.88 -17.60 -4.91
CA TRP A 606 -7.35 -16.95 -6.11
C TRP A 606 -5.98 -17.50 -6.53
N ILE A 607 -5.29 -18.22 -5.64
CA ILE A 607 -4.03 -18.90 -5.93
C ILE A 607 -4.35 -20.24 -6.59
N ASN A 608 -3.96 -20.38 -7.85
CA ASN A 608 -3.94 -21.65 -8.55
C ASN A 608 -2.60 -22.33 -8.30
N THR A 609 -2.58 -23.24 -7.32
CA THR A 609 -1.37 -24.00 -6.93
C THR A 609 -0.81 -24.85 -8.05
N ALA A 610 -1.65 -25.28 -9.00
CA ALA A 610 -1.24 -26.12 -10.12
C ALA A 610 -0.65 -25.33 -11.30
N ALA A 611 -0.79 -24.00 -11.31
CA ALA A 611 -0.13 -23.11 -12.28
C ALA A 611 1.13 -22.44 -11.70
N LEU A 612 1.51 -22.77 -10.47
CA LEU A 612 2.74 -22.26 -9.88
C LEU A 612 3.96 -22.96 -10.52
N PRO A 613 5.05 -22.22 -10.78
CA PRO A 613 6.32 -22.80 -11.22
C PRO A 613 6.81 -23.86 -10.21
N PRO A 614 7.49 -24.91 -10.68
CA PRO A 614 8.04 -25.93 -9.81
C PRO A 614 9.16 -25.34 -8.94
N VAL A 615 8.98 -25.38 -7.62
CA VAL A 615 10.03 -25.01 -6.67
C VAL A 615 11.00 -26.17 -6.51
N ARG A 616 12.30 -25.89 -6.53
CA ARG A 616 13.35 -26.90 -6.42
C ARG A 616 14.11 -26.74 -5.11
N THR A 617 14.55 -27.86 -4.55
CA THR A 617 15.58 -27.90 -3.51
C THR A 617 16.91 -27.40 -4.07
N ALA A 618 17.86 -27.02 -3.21
CA ALA A 618 19.20 -26.61 -3.62
C ALA A 618 19.91 -27.70 -4.46
N ASP A 619 19.59 -28.98 -4.23
CA ASP A 619 20.12 -30.12 -4.98
C ASP A 619 19.37 -30.41 -6.30
N GLY A 620 18.40 -29.56 -6.66
CA GLY A 620 17.70 -29.59 -7.95
C GLY A 620 16.42 -30.44 -8.00
N ALA A 621 16.04 -31.10 -6.91
CA ALA A 621 14.83 -31.92 -6.84
C ALA A 621 13.56 -31.07 -6.62
N THR A 622 12.47 -31.38 -7.34
CA THR A 622 11.21 -30.61 -7.29
C THR A 622 10.41 -30.90 -6.01
N LEU A 623 9.91 -29.85 -5.35
CA LEU A 623 9.06 -29.98 -4.18
C LEU A 623 7.68 -30.55 -4.53
N PRO A 624 7.13 -31.47 -3.72
CA PRO A 624 5.77 -31.97 -3.91
C PRO A 624 4.72 -30.89 -3.57
N ALA A 625 3.51 -31.04 -4.13
CA ALA A 625 2.42 -30.07 -3.94
C ALA A 625 2.12 -29.75 -2.45
N ALA A 626 2.16 -30.74 -1.57
CA ALA A 626 1.96 -30.54 -0.13
C ALA A 626 3.04 -29.65 0.51
N ALA A 627 4.29 -29.74 0.05
CA ALA A 627 5.38 -28.88 0.53
C ALA A 627 5.20 -27.44 0.00
N VAL A 628 4.76 -27.27 -1.24
CA VAL A 628 4.43 -25.95 -1.82
C VAL A 628 3.25 -25.31 -1.06
N GLU A 629 2.21 -26.07 -0.70
CA GLU A 629 1.13 -25.56 0.13
C GLU A 629 1.63 -25.08 1.51
N ASN A 630 2.54 -25.84 2.15
CA ASN A 630 3.15 -25.41 3.41
C ASN A 630 3.98 -24.13 3.25
N LEU A 631 4.71 -23.98 2.14
CA LEU A 631 5.44 -22.75 1.80
C LEU A 631 4.49 -21.56 1.65
N LEU A 632 3.36 -21.72 0.95
CA LEU A 632 2.34 -20.67 0.84
C LEU A 632 1.79 -20.26 2.21
N VAL A 633 1.56 -21.24 3.10
CA VAL A 633 1.17 -20.96 4.49
C VAL A 633 2.26 -20.16 5.21
N MET A 634 3.56 -20.49 5.07
CA MET A 634 4.65 -19.71 5.67
C MET A 634 4.65 -18.26 5.20
N LEU A 635 4.49 -18.02 3.90
CA LEU A 635 4.43 -16.67 3.34
C LEU A 635 3.24 -15.87 3.89
N MET A 636 2.11 -16.53 4.16
CA MET A 636 0.94 -15.90 4.80
C MET A 636 1.08 -15.74 6.31
N LEU A 637 2.02 -16.43 6.95
CA LEU A 637 2.39 -16.24 8.35
C LEU A 637 3.32 -15.05 8.55
N ALA A 638 3.85 -14.48 7.46
CA ALA A 638 4.65 -13.26 7.51
C ALA A 638 3.91 -12.17 8.28
N ASP A 639 4.64 -11.56 9.19
CA ASP A 639 4.14 -10.51 10.05
C ASP A 639 4.37 -9.16 9.34
N PRO A 640 3.53 -8.12 9.53
CA PRO A 640 3.74 -6.76 9.00
C PRO A 640 5.12 -6.08 9.20
N PHE A 641 6.14 -6.77 9.68
CA PHE A 641 7.48 -6.29 10.03
C PHE A 641 8.63 -7.17 9.55
N GLU A 642 8.39 -8.47 9.38
CA GLU A 642 9.43 -9.44 9.11
C GLU A 642 8.83 -10.69 8.46
N PRO A 643 9.50 -11.26 7.45
CA PRO A 643 9.15 -12.59 6.96
C PRO A 643 9.10 -13.56 8.13
N TYR A 644 8.18 -14.52 8.08
CA TYR A 644 8.15 -15.59 9.06
C TYR A 644 9.51 -16.30 9.08
N SER A 645 10.08 -16.55 10.26
CA SER A 645 11.45 -17.09 10.41
C SER A 645 11.74 -18.38 9.62
N GLY A 646 10.72 -19.17 9.30
CA GLY A 646 10.85 -20.34 8.43
C GLY A 646 11.17 -20.02 6.96
N VAL A 647 10.83 -18.81 6.49
CA VAL A 647 11.12 -18.34 5.12
C VAL A 647 12.62 -18.31 4.86
N ALA A 648 13.42 -17.83 5.83
CA ALA A 648 14.88 -17.82 5.71
C ALA A 648 15.49 -19.23 5.63
N GLN A 649 14.83 -20.24 6.21
CA GLN A 649 15.28 -21.64 6.06
C GLN A 649 14.99 -22.14 4.64
N VAL A 650 13.80 -21.86 4.12
CA VAL A 650 13.45 -22.19 2.73
C VAL A 650 14.38 -21.51 1.73
N SER A 651 14.72 -20.22 1.92
CA SER A 651 15.68 -19.52 1.06
C SER A 651 17.07 -20.17 1.03
N ARG A 652 17.46 -20.90 2.08
CA ARG A 652 18.76 -21.61 2.14
C ARG A 652 18.68 -23.01 1.53
N ASP A 653 17.56 -23.70 1.73
CA ASP A 653 17.41 -25.12 1.37
C ASP A 653 16.83 -25.32 -0.05
N CYS A 654 16.36 -24.25 -0.69
CA CYS A 654 15.78 -24.25 -2.04
C CYS A 654 16.58 -23.42 -3.03
N ASP A 655 16.44 -23.74 -4.32
CA ASP A 655 17.06 -23.00 -5.41
C ASP A 655 16.47 -21.58 -5.52
N PRO A 656 17.31 -20.52 -5.42
CA PRO A 656 16.84 -19.13 -5.43
C PRO A 656 16.06 -18.74 -6.69
N ALA A 657 16.45 -19.22 -7.87
CA ALA A 657 15.77 -18.88 -9.12
C ALA A 657 14.34 -19.46 -9.15
N SER A 658 14.17 -20.71 -8.71
CA SER A 658 12.84 -21.32 -8.61
C SER A 658 11.92 -20.63 -7.58
N LEU A 659 12.49 -20.06 -6.52
CA LEU A 659 11.76 -19.27 -5.52
C LEU A 659 11.35 -17.90 -6.08
N ALA A 660 12.23 -17.24 -6.85
CA ALA A 660 11.92 -15.98 -7.54
C ALA A 660 10.78 -16.15 -8.55
N ASP A 661 10.82 -17.22 -9.37
CA ASP A 661 9.76 -17.59 -10.31
C ASP A 661 8.41 -17.80 -9.60
N LEU A 662 8.41 -18.51 -8.46
CA LEU A 662 7.24 -18.70 -7.62
C LEU A 662 6.68 -17.36 -7.13
N ALA A 663 7.53 -16.49 -6.58
CA ALA A 663 7.13 -15.20 -6.03
C ALA A 663 6.55 -14.28 -7.12
N TRP A 664 7.14 -14.28 -8.31
CA TRP A 664 6.65 -13.52 -9.45
C TRP A 664 5.30 -14.04 -9.96
N GLU A 665 5.12 -15.35 -10.10
CA GLU A 665 3.82 -15.89 -10.53
C GLU A 665 2.74 -15.65 -9.47
N LEU A 666 3.06 -15.73 -8.17
CA LEU A 666 2.13 -15.34 -7.10
C LEU A 666 1.70 -13.88 -7.24
N PHE A 667 2.63 -12.98 -7.54
CA PHE A 667 2.33 -11.57 -7.83
C PHE A 667 1.42 -11.43 -9.06
N ALA A 668 1.71 -12.13 -10.15
CA ALA A 668 0.89 -12.11 -11.37
C ALA A 668 -0.55 -12.60 -11.11
N GLN A 669 -0.72 -13.72 -10.40
CA GLN A 669 -2.05 -14.23 -10.04
C GLN A 669 -2.79 -13.29 -9.09
N TRP A 670 -2.09 -12.67 -8.14
CA TRP A 670 -2.67 -11.68 -7.24
C TRP A 670 -3.20 -10.46 -8.00
N GLN A 671 -2.43 -9.96 -8.97
CA GLN A 671 -2.83 -8.87 -9.86
C GLN A 671 -4.06 -9.22 -10.69
N ARG A 672 -4.08 -10.41 -11.33
CA ARG A 672 -5.24 -10.89 -12.10
C ARG A 672 -6.49 -10.95 -11.22
N ALA A 673 -6.36 -11.35 -9.96
CA ALA A 673 -7.45 -11.38 -8.97
C ALA A 673 -7.88 -10.00 -8.44
N GLY A 674 -7.39 -8.89 -9.02
CA GLY A 674 -7.71 -7.52 -8.61
C GLY A 674 -6.85 -7.00 -7.45
N ALA A 675 -5.79 -7.72 -7.08
CA ALA A 675 -4.86 -7.41 -6.01
C ALA A 675 -5.57 -7.07 -4.66
N PRO A 676 -6.34 -8.02 -4.10
CA PRO A 676 -7.07 -7.81 -2.84
C PRO A 676 -6.14 -7.40 -1.70
N THR A 677 -6.49 -6.29 -1.04
CA THR A 677 -5.64 -5.64 -0.02
C THR A 677 -5.29 -6.52 1.17
N ARG A 678 -6.21 -7.42 1.58
CA ARG A 678 -5.97 -8.40 2.66
C ARG A 678 -4.84 -9.41 2.36
N HIS A 679 -4.39 -9.50 1.11
CA HIS A 679 -3.32 -10.40 0.69
C HIS A 679 -2.09 -9.63 0.17
N SER A 680 -1.82 -8.44 0.72
CA SER A 680 -0.64 -7.66 0.36
C SER A 680 0.69 -8.32 0.74
N TRP A 681 0.67 -9.42 1.50
CA TRP A 681 1.84 -10.26 1.83
C TRP A 681 2.58 -10.77 0.59
N VAL A 682 1.94 -10.76 -0.58
CA VAL A 682 2.57 -11.09 -1.86
C VAL A 682 3.74 -10.14 -2.17
N TYR A 683 3.71 -8.89 -1.71
CA TYR A 683 4.87 -8.00 -1.79
C TYR A 683 6.01 -8.43 -0.87
N ASP A 684 5.69 -9.00 0.29
CA ASP A 684 6.69 -9.52 1.23
C ASP A 684 7.32 -10.80 0.68
N ALA A 685 6.56 -11.62 -0.06
CA ALA A 685 7.07 -12.76 -0.82
C ALA A 685 8.05 -12.33 -1.92
N LEU A 686 7.70 -11.29 -2.71
CA LEU A 686 8.64 -10.68 -3.66
C LEU A 686 9.90 -10.15 -2.95
N GLY A 687 9.72 -9.52 -1.78
CA GLY A 687 10.83 -9.04 -0.96
C GLY A 687 11.75 -10.15 -0.44
N SER A 688 11.20 -11.33 -0.15
CA SER A 688 11.92 -12.45 0.48
C SER A 688 12.64 -13.36 -0.53
N PHE A 689 12.08 -13.49 -1.73
CA PHE A 689 12.54 -14.45 -2.74
C PHE A 689 12.91 -13.82 -4.09
N GLY A 690 12.62 -12.53 -4.29
CA GLY A 690 12.91 -11.86 -5.55
C GLY A 690 14.41 -11.70 -5.81
N ASP A 691 14.76 -11.79 -7.09
CA ASP A 691 16.09 -11.59 -7.64
C ASP A 691 16.15 -10.34 -8.55
N ASP A 692 17.26 -10.15 -9.27
CA ASP A 692 17.44 -8.99 -10.14
C ASP A 692 16.48 -8.98 -11.34
N ASP A 693 16.03 -10.14 -11.82
CA ASP A 693 15.00 -10.25 -12.86
C ASP A 693 13.63 -9.84 -12.31
N THR A 694 13.32 -10.26 -11.07
CA THR A 694 12.14 -9.81 -10.32
C THR A 694 12.15 -8.30 -10.11
N VAL A 695 13.31 -7.72 -9.79
CA VAL A 695 13.50 -6.26 -9.67
C VAL A 695 13.19 -5.56 -10.99
N ALA A 696 13.74 -6.05 -12.10
CA ALA A 696 13.50 -5.46 -13.42
C ALA A 696 12.01 -5.50 -13.79
N ALA A 697 11.35 -6.64 -13.57
CA ALA A 697 9.94 -6.82 -13.89
C ALA A 697 9.03 -5.97 -12.95
N LEU A 698 9.36 -5.86 -11.66
CA LEU A 698 8.64 -5.02 -10.71
C LEU A 698 8.79 -3.53 -11.04
N LEU A 699 9.98 -3.10 -11.46
CA LEU A 699 10.24 -1.72 -11.89
C LEU A 699 9.35 -1.32 -13.07
N ASP A 700 9.23 -2.19 -14.07
CA ASP A 700 8.35 -1.95 -15.21
C ASP A 700 6.87 -1.92 -14.81
N HIS A 701 6.46 -2.81 -13.90
CA HIS A 701 5.12 -2.76 -13.32
C HIS A 701 4.82 -1.42 -12.63
N VAL A 702 5.73 -0.94 -11.76
CA VAL A 702 5.58 0.34 -11.05
C VAL A 702 5.52 1.53 -12.01
N ARG A 703 6.33 1.53 -13.09
CA ARG A 703 6.30 2.57 -14.12
C ARG A 703 4.97 2.60 -14.89
N ALA A 704 4.47 1.42 -15.25
CA ALA A 704 3.20 1.26 -15.96
C ALA A 704 2.00 1.68 -15.09
N HIS A 705 2.04 1.38 -13.78
CA HIS A 705 0.94 1.60 -12.84
C HIS A 705 1.24 2.71 -11.82
N ARG A 706 2.02 3.73 -12.21
CA ARG A 706 2.47 4.82 -11.31
C ARG A 706 1.33 5.60 -10.62
N SER A 707 0.12 5.60 -11.19
CA SER A 707 -1.07 6.20 -10.59
C SER A 707 -1.74 5.32 -9.52
N ASP A 708 -1.50 4.00 -9.49
CA ASP A 708 -2.09 3.10 -8.50
C ASP A 708 -1.47 3.38 -7.10
N PRO A 709 -2.29 3.64 -6.06
CA PRO A 709 -1.86 3.70 -4.66
C PRO A 709 -0.87 2.61 -4.24
N ARG A 710 -1.03 1.39 -4.76
CA ARG A 710 -0.19 0.21 -4.47
C ARG A 710 1.24 0.32 -4.99
N SER A 711 1.54 1.19 -5.96
CA SER A 711 2.91 1.38 -6.46
C SER A 711 3.88 1.90 -5.39
N VAL A 712 3.40 2.60 -4.36
CA VAL A 712 4.25 2.95 -3.18
C VAL A 712 4.51 1.74 -2.30
N SER A 713 3.52 0.86 -2.17
CA SER A 713 3.68 -0.40 -1.43
C SER A 713 4.68 -1.32 -2.12
N ALA A 714 4.71 -1.38 -3.45
CA ALA A 714 5.71 -2.14 -4.18
C ALA A 714 7.16 -1.71 -3.87
N LEU A 715 7.38 -0.47 -3.42
CA LEU A 715 8.72 0.04 -3.13
C LEU A 715 9.42 -0.69 -1.98
N ASP A 716 8.65 -1.16 -1.00
CA ASP A 716 9.23 -1.87 0.14
C ASP A 716 9.77 -3.25 -0.28
N ALA A 717 9.28 -3.83 -1.38
CA ALA A 717 9.84 -5.07 -1.92
C ALA A 717 11.27 -4.85 -2.46
N PHE A 718 11.57 -3.72 -3.10
CA PHE A 718 12.95 -3.41 -3.50
C PHE A 718 13.88 -3.27 -2.29
N VAL A 719 13.41 -2.64 -1.21
CA VAL A 719 14.19 -2.51 0.03
C VAL A 719 14.45 -3.87 0.66
N ALA A 720 13.47 -4.76 0.65
CA ALA A 720 13.57 -6.11 1.19
C ALA A 720 14.52 -7.00 0.37
N ILE A 721 14.45 -6.95 -0.97
CA ILE A 721 15.38 -7.68 -1.86
C ILE A 721 16.82 -7.22 -1.59
N GLY A 722 17.03 -5.91 -1.45
CA GLY A 722 18.30 -5.37 -0.96
C GLY A 722 19.51 -5.54 -1.89
N SER A 723 19.31 -5.96 -3.15
CA SER A 723 20.37 -6.04 -4.16
C SER A 723 20.72 -4.65 -4.73
N ASP A 724 21.91 -4.53 -5.32
CA ASP A 724 22.33 -3.31 -6.02
C ASP A 724 21.35 -2.93 -7.13
N ALA A 725 20.81 -3.91 -7.85
CA ALA A 725 19.77 -3.70 -8.85
C ALA A 725 18.50 -3.11 -8.23
N ALA A 726 18.09 -3.58 -7.05
CA ALA A 726 16.91 -3.08 -6.34
C ALA A 726 17.09 -1.63 -5.88
N LEU A 727 18.27 -1.28 -5.38
CA LEU A 727 18.60 0.10 -4.99
C LEU A 727 18.69 1.03 -6.22
N LEU A 728 19.26 0.55 -7.33
CA LEU A 728 19.25 1.26 -8.61
C LEU A 728 17.84 1.46 -9.16
N ALA A 729 16.94 0.48 -9.00
CA ALA A 729 15.54 0.60 -9.39
C ALA A 729 14.81 1.65 -8.55
N LEU A 730 14.97 1.65 -7.22
CA LEU A 730 14.46 2.70 -6.33
C LEU A 730 14.96 4.08 -6.73
N ARG A 731 16.27 4.20 -7.00
CA ARG A 731 16.88 5.44 -7.47
C ARG A 731 16.26 5.91 -8.77
N HIS A 732 16.13 5.02 -9.75
CA HIS A 732 15.50 5.35 -11.02
C HIS A 732 14.06 5.85 -10.82
N ILE A 733 13.29 5.23 -9.93
CA ILE A 733 11.93 5.65 -9.60
C ILE A 733 11.94 7.06 -9.00
N SER A 734 12.84 7.33 -8.05
CA SER A 734 12.96 8.64 -7.38
C SER A 734 13.37 9.80 -8.30
N GLU A 735 14.01 9.50 -9.44
CA GLU A 735 14.49 10.52 -10.37
C GLU A 735 13.61 10.70 -11.62
N LYS A 736 12.98 9.62 -12.11
CA LYS A 736 12.36 9.61 -13.45
C LYS A 736 10.84 9.46 -13.43
N VAL A 737 10.23 8.99 -12.36
CA VAL A 737 8.77 8.83 -12.30
C VAL A 737 8.10 10.18 -12.06
N LYS A 738 7.17 10.54 -12.94
CA LYS A 738 6.45 11.84 -12.90
C LYS A 738 5.49 11.98 -11.72
N THR A 739 4.99 10.87 -11.18
CA THR A 739 4.01 10.89 -10.09
C THR A 739 4.69 11.17 -8.76
N THR A 740 4.43 12.35 -8.19
CA THR A 740 5.03 12.84 -6.93
C THR A 740 4.99 11.79 -5.82
N ARG A 741 3.83 11.21 -5.53
CA ARG A 741 3.67 10.23 -4.44
C ARG A 741 4.60 9.01 -4.55
N VAL A 742 4.80 8.47 -5.75
CA VAL A 742 5.70 7.31 -5.97
C VAL A 742 7.16 7.73 -5.92
N ARG A 743 7.45 8.93 -6.47
CA ARG A 743 8.78 9.52 -6.47
C ARG A 743 9.28 9.82 -5.05
N GLU A 744 8.49 10.52 -4.25
CA GLU A 744 8.83 10.83 -2.85
C GLU A 744 8.86 9.55 -2.01
N GLY A 745 7.90 8.65 -2.23
CA GLY A 745 7.93 7.33 -1.60
C GLY A 745 9.25 6.60 -1.84
N ALA A 746 9.83 6.67 -3.04
CA ALA A 746 11.14 6.05 -3.32
C ALA A 746 12.31 6.79 -2.66
N LYS A 747 12.28 8.12 -2.58
CA LYS A 747 13.31 8.89 -1.86
C LYS A 747 13.36 8.53 -0.38
N GLU A 748 12.20 8.45 0.27
CA GLU A 748 12.09 8.03 1.68
C GLU A 748 12.76 6.66 1.92
N ARG A 749 12.57 5.70 1.01
CA ARG A 749 13.21 4.37 1.14
C ARG A 749 14.73 4.46 0.94
N ILE A 750 15.20 5.26 0.00
CA ILE A 750 16.64 5.46 -0.23
C ILE A 750 17.30 6.09 1.00
N GLU A 751 16.67 7.11 1.57
CA GLU A 751 17.14 7.77 2.80
C GLU A 751 17.17 6.78 3.98
N ALA A 752 16.09 6.00 4.17
CA ALA A 752 16.04 4.99 5.22
C ALA A 752 17.11 3.88 5.05
N VAL A 753 17.38 3.45 3.81
CA VAL A 753 18.45 2.48 3.53
C VAL A 753 19.82 3.11 3.79
N ALA A 754 20.04 4.35 3.36
CA ALA A 754 21.30 5.05 3.57
C ALA A 754 21.59 5.24 5.07
N GLU A 755 20.59 5.70 5.84
CA GLU A 755 20.68 5.85 7.30
C GLU A 755 21.03 4.53 7.98
N ARG A 756 20.38 3.42 7.60
CA ARG A 756 20.68 2.08 8.12
C ARG A 756 22.12 1.64 7.85
N LEU A 757 22.72 2.10 6.75
CA LEU A 757 24.10 1.81 6.38
C LEU A 757 25.10 2.84 6.93
N GLY A 758 24.65 3.86 7.66
CA GLY A 758 25.51 4.96 8.12
C GLY A 758 26.01 5.85 6.99
N LEU A 759 25.27 5.92 5.88
CA LEU A 759 25.62 6.65 4.67
C LEU A 759 24.64 7.79 4.41
N THR A 760 25.11 8.83 3.73
CA THR A 760 24.20 9.78 3.07
C THR A 760 23.62 9.18 1.79
N ALA A 761 22.46 9.70 1.32
CA ALA A 761 21.86 9.26 0.06
C ALA A 761 22.82 9.43 -1.14
N ASP A 762 23.63 10.48 -1.12
CA ASP A 762 24.65 10.72 -2.15
C ASP A 762 25.81 9.71 -2.07
N GLN A 763 26.28 9.34 -0.88
CA GLN A 763 27.28 8.29 -0.69
C GLN A 763 26.78 6.90 -1.09
N LEU A 764 25.51 6.60 -0.80
CA LEU A 764 24.88 5.37 -1.26
C LEU A 764 24.84 5.35 -2.79
N ALA A 765 24.43 6.45 -3.42
CA ALA A 765 24.34 6.54 -4.87
C ALA A 765 25.70 6.50 -5.58
N ASP A 766 26.78 6.97 -4.94
CA ASP A 766 28.14 6.85 -5.48
C ASP A 766 28.67 5.41 -5.44
N ARG A 767 28.17 4.56 -4.52
CA ARG A 767 28.52 3.13 -4.47
C ARG A 767 27.77 2.28 -5.49
N LEU A 768 26.58 2.72 -5.91
CA LEU A 768 25.69 1.98 -6.79
C LEU A 768 25.97 2.19 -8.29
N VAL A 769 27.05 2.87 -8.68
CA VAL A 769 27.35 3.11 -10.10
C VAL A 769 27.86 1.81 -10.72
N PRO A 770 27.19 1.24 -11.75
CA PRO A 770 27.62 -0.02 -12.33
C PRO A 770 28.80 0.16 -13.29
N ASP A 771 29.72 -0.82 -13.27
CA ASP A 771 30.89 -0.86 -14.16
C ASP A 771 30.57 -1.15 -15.63
N LEU A 772 29.30 -1.47 -15.95
CA LEU A 772 28.80 -1.78 -17.29
C LEU A 772 29.51 -2.97 -17.99
N GLY A 773 30.13 -3.86 -17.21
CA GLY A 773 30.93 -4.95 -17.74
C GLY A 773 32.24 -4.50 -18.39
N LEU A 774 32.69 -3.26 -18.11
CA LEU A 774 34.01 -2.77 -18.51
C LEU A 774 35.09 -3.45 -17.66
N ARG A 775 36.23 -3.72 -18.27
CA ARG A 775 37.46 -4.12 -17.59
C ARG A 775 38.03 -2.92 -16.81
N ALA A 776 38.94 -3.18 -15.88
CA ALA A 776 39.56 -2.14 -15.03
C ALA A 776 40.31 -1.04 -15.82
N ASP A 777 40.68 -1.29 -17.07
CA ASP A 777 41.28 -0.33 -18.01
C ASP A 777 40.24 0.55 -18.73
N GLY A 778 38.95 0.35 -18.48
CA GLY A 778 37.85 1.09 -19.11
C GLY A 778 37.40 0.53 -20.45
N THR A 779 37.82 -0.67 -20.83
CA THR A 779 37.47 -1.28 -22.12
C THR A 779 36.45 -2.43 -22.02
N ALA A 780 35.71 -2.69 -23.09
CA ALA A 780 34.87 -3.89 -23.24
C ALA A 780 35.25 -4.66 -24.51
N VAL A 781 35.12 -5.99 -24.49
CA VAL A 781 35.41 -6.85 -25.66
C VAL A 781 34.10 -7.36 -26.25
N LEU A 782 33.91 -7.14 -27.54
CA LEU A 782 32.79 -7.62 -28.33
C LEU A 782 33.24 -8.78 -29.21
N ASP A 783 32.65 -9.96 -29.01
CA ASP A 783 33.05 -11.19 -29.69
C ASP A 783 32.20 -11.47 -30.93
N PHE A 784 32.85 -11.65 -32.08
CA PHE A 784 32.21 -12.07 -33.33
C PHE A 784 32.58 -13.52 -33.68
N GLY A 785 33.32 -14.22 -32.83
CA GLY A 785 33.89 -15.55 -33.08
C GLY A 785 35.36 -15.45 -33.50
N PRO A 786 35.69 -15.49 -34.81
CA PRO A 786 37.08 -15.47 -35.28
C PRO A 786 37.76 -14.11 -35.17
N ARG A 787 37.01 -13.03 -34.94
CA ARG A 787 37.55 -11.69 -34.67
C ARG A 787 36.83 -11.04 -33.50
N ARG A 788 37.52 -10.12 -32.83
CA ARG A 788 37.02 -9.38 -31.67
C ARG A 788 37.24 -7.88 -31.87
N PHE A 789 36.35 -7.10 -31.26
CA PHE A 789 36.46 -5.65 -31.23
C PHE A 789 36.58 -5.17 -29.79
N VAL A 790 37.41 -4.16 -29.57
CA VAL A 790 37.58 -3.52 -28.27
C VAL A 790 36.87 -2.19 -28.29
N VAL A 791 35.99 -1.99 -27.32
CA VAL A 791 35.28 -0.72 -27.10
C VAL A 791 36.01 0.04 -26.01
N GLY A 792 36.37 1.29 -26.29
CA GLY A 792 36.89 2.25 -25.31
C GLY A 792 36.02 3.51 -25.26
N PHE A 793 36.52 4.57 -24.64
CA PHE A 793 35.86 5.87 -24.60
C PHE A 793 36.84 6.99 -24.92
N ASP A 794 36.39 8.00 -25.66
CA ASP A 794 37.13 9.25 -25.83
C ASP A 794 36.99 10.17 -24.59
N GLU A 795 37.65 11.31 -24.62
CA GLU A 795 37.59 12.33 -23.57
C GLU A 795 36.17 12.86 -23.35
N GLN A 796 35.29 12.83 -24.35
CA GLN A 796 33.89 13.22 -24.21
C GLN A 796 33.00 12.05 -23.75
N LEU A 797 33.61 10.94 -23.33
CA LEU A 797 32.96 9.70 -22.90
C LEU A 797 32.06 9.10 -23.98
N ARG A 798 32.43 9.32 -25.25
CA ARG A 798 31.77 8.68 -26.40
C ARG A 798 32.50 7.37 -26.69
N PRO A 799 31.75 6.28 -26.94
CA PRO A 799 32.36 4.99 -27.17
C PRO A 799 33.13 4.98 -28.50
N THR A 800 34.39 4.57 -28.43
CA THR A 800 35.26 4.29 -29.58
C THR A 800 35.35 2.78 -29.80
N VAL A 801 35.62 2.35 -31.03
CA VAL A 801 35.76 0.92 -31.36
C VAL A 801 37.08 0.72 -32.08
N ALA A 802 37.82 -0.31 -31.71
CA ALA A 802 39.05 -0.74 -32.36
C ALA A 802 39.02 -2.25 -32.64
N THR A 803 39.86 -2.71 -33.57
CA THR A 803 40.13 -4.15 -33.74
C THR A 803 40.95 -4.68 -32.56
N ALA A 804 41.07 -6.00 -32.44
CA ALA A 804 41.91 -6.62 -31.40
C ALA A 804 43.38 -6.14 -31.43
N ASP A 805 43.88 -5.73 -32.60
CA ASP A 805 45.24 -5.19 -32.80
C ASP A 805 45.35 -3.68 -32.48
N GLY A 806 44.27 -3.04 -32.00
CA GLY A 806 44.24 -1.63 -31.64
C GLY A 806 43.91 -0.66 -32.79
N THR A 807 43.66 -1.15 -34.00
CA THR A 807 43.33 -0.28 -35.15
C THR A 807 41.92 0.31 -34.98
N PRO A 808 41.76 1.64 -34.93
CA PRO A 808 40.46 2.28 -34.73
C PRO A 808 39.52 2.07 -35.94
N VAL A 809 38.25 1.80 -35.65
CA VAL A 809 37.18 1.65 -36.64
C VAL A 809 36.03 2.60 -36.33
N ARG A 810 35.48 3.22 -37.38
CA ARG A 810 34.48 4.29 -37.27
C ARG A 810 33.17 3.85 -36.58
N SER A 811 32.83 2.57 -36.68
CA SER A 811 31.66 1.97 -36.05
C SER A 811 31.85 0.46 -35.96
N LEU A 812 31.12 -0.18 -35.04
CA LEU A 812 31.06 -1.65 -34.97
C LEU A 812 30.60 -2.22 -36.34
N PRO A 813 31.43 -3.02 -37.05
CA PRO A 813 31.12 -3.51 -38.38
C PRO A 813 29.91 -4.44 -38.40
N LYS A 814 29.26 -4.58 -39.57
CA LYS A 814 28.25 -5.64 -39.77
C LYS A 814 28.92 -7.02 -39.72
N PRO A 815 28.19 -8.08 -39.30
CA PRO A 815 28.69 -9.45 -39.36
C PRO A 815 29.10 -9.81 -40.80
N GLY A 816 30.29 -10.36 -40.98
CA GLY A 816 30.81 -10.88 -42.24
C GLY A 816 30.47 -12.37 -42.43
N VAL A 817 30.80 -12.91 -43.61
CA VAL A 817 30.47 -14.30 -43.99
C VAL A 817 31.11 -15.36 -43.08
N HIS A 818 32.24 -15.03 -42.45
CA HIS A 818 32.98 -15.93 -41.55
C HIS A 818 32.71 -15.66 -40.07
N ASP A 819 31.92 -14.64 -39.71
CA ASP A 819 31.60 -14.35 -38.32
C ASP A 819 30.49 -15.28 -37.81
N ASP A 820 30.46 -15.52 -36.51
CA ASP A 820 29.36 -16.22 -35.85
C ASP A 820 28.12 -15.28 -35.79
N PRO A 821 27.00 -15.66 -36.44
CA PRO A 821 25.84 -14.78 -36.55
C PRO A 821 25.14 -14.52 -35.22
N GLU A 822 25.13 -15.49 -34.29
CA GLU A 822 24.50 -15.32 -32.98
C GLU A 822 25.35 -14.42 -32.08
N ARG A 823 26.68 -14.67 -32.02
CA ARG A 823 27.60 -13.83 -31.24
C ARG A 823 27.66 -12.41 -31.77
N ALA A 824 27.70 -12.21 -33.09
CA ALA A 824 27.73 -10.88 -33.67
C ALA A 824 26.41 -10.11 -33.43
N ALA A 825 25.26 -10.79 -33.46
CA ALA A 825 23.97 -10.18 -33.11
C ALA A 825 23.94 -9.75 -31.63
N GLN A 826 24.42 -10.61 -30.72
CA GLN A 826 24.53 -10.31 -29.31
C GLN A 826 25.51 -9.15 -29.06
N ALA A 827 26.68 -9.15 -29.70
CA ALA A 827 27.66 -8.07 -29.62
C ALA A 827 27.10 -6.71 -30.09
N HIS A 828 26.28 -6.69 -31.15
CA HIS A 828 25.58 -5.47 -31.56
C HIS A 828 24.54 -5.00 -30.53
N LYS A 829 23.82 -5.92 -29.88
CA LYS A 829 22.87 -5.62 -28.81
C LYS A 829 23.60 -5.04 -27.59
N ASP A 830 24.69 -5.67 -27.17
CA ASP A 830 25.53 -5.26 -26.05
C ASP A 830 26.15 -3.89 -26.30
N PHE A 831 26.68 -3.65 -27.51
CA PHE A 831 27.24 -2.35 -27.86
C PHE A 831 26.21 -1.22 -27.83
N ARG A 832 24.98 -1.47 -28.30
CA ARG A 832 23.89 -0.47 -28.21
C ARG A 832 23.50 -0.19 -26.77
N ALA A 833 23.41 -1.23 -25.93
CA ALA A 833 23.10 -1.09 -24.51
C ALA A 833 24.21 -0.33 -23.78
N LEU A 834 25.47 -0.69 -24.00
CA LEU A 834 26.65 -0.02 -23.45
C LEU A 834 26.66 1.47 -23.81
N LYS A 835 26.48 1.82 -25.08
CA LYS A 835 26.44 3.23 -25.54
C LYS A 835 25.35 4.04 -24.85
N LYS A 836 24.16 3.46 -24.67
CA LYS A 836 23.02 4.13 -24.01
C LYS A 836 23.27 4.31 -22.51
N ASN A 837 23.72 3.26 -21.85
CA ASN A 837 23.92 3.22 -20.40
C ASN A 837 25.11 4.11 -19.99
N ALA A 838 26.25 3.99 -20.67
CA ALA A 838 27.44 4.80 -20.42
C ALA A 838 27.16 6.30 -20.56
N ARG A 839 26.45 6.73 -21.62
CA ARG A 839 26.06 8.14 -21.80
C ARG A 839 25.19 8.66 -20.66
N THR A 840 24.24 7.84 -20.21
CA THR A 840 23.31 8.20 -19.13
C THR A 840 24.07 8.34 -17.81
N ILE A 841 24.91 7.37 -17.48
CA ILE A 841 25.74 7.37 -16.26
C ILE A 841 26.72 8.54 -16.29
N ALA A 842 27.47 8.72 -17.38
CA ALA A 842 28.40 9.84 -17.53
C ALA A 842 27.72 11.20 -17.28
N THR A 843 26.56 11.43 -17.92
CA THR A 843 25.81 12.68 -17.74
C THR A 843 25.38 12.92 -16.30
N ASP A 844 25.01 11.85 -15.59
CA ASP A 844 24.61 11.91 -14.18
C ASP A 844 25.81 12.15 -13.25
N GLN A 845 26.91 11.44 -13.47
CA GLN A 845 28.14 11.57 -12.67
C GLN A 845 28.79 12.96 -12.82
N ILE A 846 28.77 13.53 -14.02
CA ILE A 846 29.23 14.90 -14.27
C ILE A 846 28.44 15.90 -13.43
N ARG A 847 27.09 15.80 -13.43
CA ARG A 847 26.23 16.67 -12.61
C ARG A 847 26.47 16.49 -11.12
N ARG A 848 26.73 15.26 -10.67
CA ARG A 848 27.01 14.96 -9.26
C ARG A 848 28.33 15.57 -8.80
N LEU A 849 29.38 15.47 -9.61
CA LEU A 849 30.68 16.08 -9.31
C LEU A 849 30.61 17.62 -9.34
N GLU A 850 29.89 18.21 -10.30
CA GLU A 850 29.65 19.65 -10.31
C GLU A 850 28.88 20.09 -9.06
N ARG A 851 27.81 19.36 -8.71
CA ARG A 851 27.06 19.62 -7.48
C ARG A 851 27.94 19.47 -6.24
N ALA A 852 28.78 18.44 -6.17
CA ALA A 852 29.70 18.20 -5.06
C ALA A 852 30.69 19.37 -4.88
N MET A 853 31.18 19.96 -5.97
CA MET A 853 31.97 21.19 -5.93
C MET A 853 31.17 22.37 -5.35
N VAL A 854 29.95 22.58 -5.86
CA VAL A 854 29.06 23.71 -5.48
C VAL A 854 28.61 23.64 -4.03
N VAL A 855 28.17 22.46 -3.58
CA VAL A 855 27.74 22.25 -2.18
C VAL A 855 28.91 21.91 -1.25
N GLN A 856 30.14 21.96 -1.78
CA GLN A 856 31.38 21.73 -1.03
C GLN A 856 31.39 20.39 -0.29
N ARG A 857 30.89 19.34 -0.95
CA ARG A 857 30.94 17.98 -0.43
C ARG A 857 32.39 17.53 -0.25
N ARG A 858 32.64 16.81 0.83
CA ARG A 858 33.94 16.23 1.16
C ARG A 858 33.95 14.72 0.94
N PHE A 859 35.14 14.20 0.68
CA PHE A 859 35.42 12.79 0.43
C PHE A 859 36.64 12.35 1.24
N THR A 860 36.70 11.08 1.57
CA THR A 860 37.91 10.44 2.09
C THR A 860 38.84 10.02 0.94
N VAL A 861 40.12 9.78 1.24
CA VAL A 861 41.06 9.21 0.26
C VAL A 861 40.59 7.83 -0.23
N ASP A 862 40.04 7.00 0.67
CA ASP A 862 39.50 5.69 0.32
C ASP A 862 38.32 5.80 -0.66
N GLU A 863 37.37 6.72 -0.41
CA GLU A 863 36.27 6.96 -1.35
C GLU A 863 36.79 7.43 -2.72
N LEU A 864 37.77 8.34 -2.78
CA LEU A 864 38.37 8.79 -4.04
C LEU A 864 39.00 7.60 -4.79
N ARG A 865 39.80 6.78 -4.09
CA ARG A 865 40.50 5.63 -4.70
C ARG A 865 39.54 4.54 -5.17
N THR A 866 38.57 4.16 -4.34
CA THR A 866 37.68 3.02 -4.61
C THR A 866 36.54 3.37 -5.55
N LEU A 867 35.83 4.48 -5.27
CA LEU A 867 34.58 4.81 -5.96
C LEU A 867 34.84 5.55 -7.28
N PHE A 868 35.89 6.39 -7.33
CA PHE A 868 36.14 7.24 -8.49
C PHE A 868 37.31 6.74 -9.34
N ILE A 869 38.49 6.49 -8.74
CA ILE A 869 39.70 6.11 -9.47
C ILE A 869 39.68 4.64 -9.91
N GLY A 870 39.21 3.74 -9.03
CA GLY A 870 39.11 2.31 -9.31
C GLY A 870 38.05 1.98 -10.37
N HIS A 871 37.01 2.83 -10.47
CA HIS A 871 35.88 2.58 -11.35
C HIS A 871 36.22 2.87 -12.82
N PRO A 872 35.97 1.93 -13.76
CA PRO A 872 36.42 1.99 -15.16
C PRO A 872 35.92 3.20 -15.94
N LEU A 873 34.68 3.64 -15.71
CA LEU A 873 34.10 4.82 -16.37
C LEU A 873 34.30 6.14 -15.59
N ARG A 874 34.21 6.14 -14.25
CA ARG A 874 34.23 7.37 -13.43
C ARG A 874 35.61 8.00 -13.37
N TRP A 875 36.67 7.19 -13.43
CA TRP A 875 38.05 7.66 -13.49
C TRP A 875 38.24 8.70 -14.61
N GLN A 876 37.64 8.44 -15.77
CA GLN A 876 37.73 9.31 -16.94
C GLN A 876 37.13 10.70 -16.70
N VAL A 877 36.13 10.85 -15.84
CA VAL A 877 35.59 12.18 -15.44
C VAL A 877 36.47 12.79 -14.35
N THR A 878 36.85 11.98 -13.37
CA THR A 878 37.50 12.38 -12.13
C THR A 878 38.90 12.98 -12.36
N ARG A 879 39.68 12.40 -13.29
CA ARG A 879 41.04 12.87 -13.65
C ARG A 879 41.08 14.24 -14.34
N ARG A 880 39.95 14.72 -14.87
CA ARG A 880 39.82 15.99 -15.60
C ARG A 880 39.24 17.10 -14.72
N LEU A 881 39.49 17.02 -13.43
CA LEU A 881 39.06 18.00 -12.44
C LEU A 881 40.24 18.30 -11.52
N VAL A 882 40.27 19.54 -11.02
CA VAL A 882 41.16 19.92 -9.93
C VAL A 882 40.52 19.53 -8.61
N TRP A 883 41.25 18.76 -7.81
CA TRP A 883 40.87 18.36 -6.47
C TRP A 883 41.64 19.17 -5.44
N GLY A 884 41.13 19.18 -4.21
CA GLY A 884 41.72 19.92 -3.10
C GLY A 884 41.77 19.09 -1.82
N VAL A 885 42.83 19.28 -1.05
CA VAL A 885 42.95 18.81 0.34
C VAL A 885 42.47 19.91 1.27
N TYR A 886 41.61 19.55 2.22
CA TYR A 886 40.96 20.48 3.14
C TYR A 886 41.29 20.18 4.59
N LYS A 887 41.55 21.23 5.36
CA LYS A 887 41.61 21.17 6.83
C LYS A 887 40.51 22.04 7.39
N GLY A 888 39.40 21.41 7.79
CA GLY A 888 38.15 22.12 7.99
C GLY A 888 37.65 22.70 6.65
N ASP A 889 37.37 23.99 6.60
CA ASP A 889 36.95 24.68 5.36
C ASP A 889 38.11 25.30 4.56
N ALA A 890 39.33 25.25 5.08
CA ALA A 890 40.50 25.81 4.41
C ALA A 890 41.08 24.82 3.39
N LEU A 891 41.22 25.26 2.14
CA LEU A 891 41.95 24.56 1.09
C LEU A 891 43.46 24.71 1.35
N THR A 892 44.19 23.60 1.46
CA THR A 892 45.63 23.61 1.76
C THR A 892 46.49 23.25 0.55
N THR A 893 45.97 22.42 -0.35
CA THR A 893 46.71 21.89 -1.50
C THR A 893 45.72 21.59 -2.61
N THR A 894 46.05 21.92 -3.86
CA THR A 894 45.32 21.47 -5.05
C THR A 894 46.10 20.39 -5.78
N PHE A 895 45.39 19.50 -6.49
CA PHE A 895 46.02 18.46 -7.29
C PHE A 895 45.12 17.98 -8.44
N ARG A 896 45.72 17.43 -9.50
CA ARG A 896 45.08 16.61 -10.52
C ARG A 896 45.42 15.13 -10.29
N ILE A 897 44.72 14.25 -11.00
CA ILE A 897 45.03 12.82 -11.00
C ILE A 897 45.65 12.47 -12.35
N ALA A 898 46.88 11.96 -12.33
CA ALA A 898 47.70 11.69 -13.51
C ALA A 898 47.35 10.33 -14.15
N GLU A 899 47.86 10.09 -15.35
CA GLU A 899 47.58 8.91 -16.19
C GLU A 899 47.94 7.58 -15.50
N ASP A 900 48.96 7.60 -14.65
CA ASP A 900 49.41 6.49 -13.82
C ASP A 900 48.58 6.30 -12.53
N ARG A 901 47.51 7.08 -12.37
CA ARG A 901 46.65 7.17 -11.18
C ARG A 901 47.36 7.77 -9.95
N GLY A 902 48.51 8.42 -10.15
CA GLY A 902 49.17 9.28 -9.15
C GLY A 902 48.52 10.66 -9.03
N PHE A 903 49.03 11.49 -8.11
CA PHE A 903 48.56 12.86 -7.90
C PHE A 903 49.68 13.84 -8.22
N ALA A 904 49.34 14.96 -8.87
CA ALA A 904 50.29 16.02 -9.20
C ALA A 904 49.68 17.40 -8.90
N ASP A 905 50.48 18.37 -8.45
CA ASP A 905 50.05 19.73 -8.12
C ASP A 905 50.06 20.69 -9.32
N SER A 906 49.88 21.99 -9.07
CA SER A 906 49.86 23.04 -10.10
C SER A 906 51.23 23.34 -10.72
N ALA A 907 52.31 22.76 -10.21
CA ALA A 907 53.65 22.79 -10.81
C ALA A 907 53.98 21.47 -11.54
N ASP A 908 53.00 20.55 -11.63
CA ASP A 908 53.14 19.18 -12.14
C ASP A 908 54.09 18.30 -11.28
N ASP A 909 54.32 18.70 -10.03
CA ASP A 909 55.11 17.94 -9.06
C ASP A 909 54.25 16.89 -8.34
N GLY A 910 54.83 15.72 -8.05
CA GLY A 910 54.12 14.61 -7.43
C GLY A 910 53.65 14.89 -6.00
N VAL A 911 52.38 14.63 -5.71
CA VAL A 911 51.74 14.83 -4.40
C VAL A 911 51.46 13.50 -3.71
N THR A 912 51.76 13.42 -2.42
CA THR A 912 51.37 12.28 -1.57
C THR A 912 50.23 12.68 -0.64
N LEU A 913 49.11 11.95 -0.68
CA LEU A 913 47.96 12.15 0.21
C LEU A 913 48.05 11.21 1.41
N THR A 914 47.83 11.73 2.63
CA THR A 914 47.68 10.90 3.83
C THR A 914 46.30 10.25 3.84
N ASP A 915 46.16 9.04 4.39
CA ASP A 915 44.88 8.29 4.33
C ASP A 915 43.72 9.00 5.08
N ASP A 916 44.03 9.87 6.03
CA ASP A 916 43.08 10.70 6.79
C ASP A 916 42.78 12.06 6.13
N ALA A 917 43.37 12.36 4.97
CA ALA A 917 43.13 13.61 4.27
C ALA A 917 41.66 13.74 3.84
N VAL A 918 41.11 14.93 4.06
CA VAL A 918 39.75 15.30 3.63
C VAL A 918 39.86 15.97 2.27
N LEU A 919 39.19 15.39 1.27
CA LEU A 919 39.29 15.81 -0.12
C LEU A 919 38.00 16.47 -0.59
N GLY A 920 38.08 17.24 -1.68
CA GLY A 920 36.91 17.78 -2.37
C GLY A 920 37.24 18.24 -3.78
N VAL A 921 36.24 18.32 -4.65
CA VAL A 921 36.40 18.98 -5.95
C VAL A 921 36.58 20.48 -5.68
N ALA A 922 37.70 21.05 -6.11
CA ALA A 922 38.07 22.40 -5.72
C ALA A 922 37.24 23.44 -6.49
N HIS A 923 36.62 24.38 -5.79
CA HIS A 923 35.95 25.52 -6.41
C HIS A 923 36.98 26.63 -6.75
N PRO A 924 36.98 27.24 -7.95
CA PRO A 924 38.02 28.20 -8.39
C PRO A 924 38.22 29.39 -7.45
N LEU A 925 37.16 29.84 -6.76
CA LEU A 925 37.27 30.87 -5.70
C LEU A 925 38.23 30.53 -4.56
N ARG A 926 38.55 29.25 -4.36
CA ARG A 926 39.41 28.80 -3.26
C ARG A 926 40.89 28.84 -3.62
N PHE A 927 41.25 28.89 -4.91
CA PHE A 927 42.64 28.85 -5.39
C PHE A 927 42.93 29.88 -6.50
N PRO A 928 42.58 31.17 -6.31
CA PRO A 928 42.74 32.17 -7.36
C PRO A 928 44.20 32.34 -7.84
N GLY A 929 45.19 32.06 -6.97
CA GLY A 929 46.61 32.17 -7.29
C GLY A 929 47.14 31.08 -8.22
N GLU A 930 46.45 29.95 -8.36
CA GLU A 930 46.89 28.79 -9.15
C GLU A 930 46.07 28.61 -10.44
N LEU A 931 45.04 29.44 -10.67
CA LEU A 931 44.11 29.29 -11.81
C LEU A 931 44.82 29.30 -13.16
N THR A 932 45.80 30.18 -13.35
CA THR A 932 46.54 30.26 -14.62
C THR A 932 47.36 29.00 -14.86
N SER A 933 48.11 28.55 -13.85
CA SER A 933 48.91 27.32 -13.92
C SER A 933 48.04 26.09 -14.21
N TRP A 934 46.89 25.98 -13.57
CA TRP A 934 45.95 24.89 -13.85
C TRP A 934 45.38 24.92 -15.26
N ARG A 935 45.09 26.11 -15.82
CA ARG A 935 44.64 26.24 -17.22
C ARG A 935 45.71 25.80 -18.20
N GLU A 936 46.97 26.17 -17.96
CA GLU A 936 48.12 25.76 -18.78
C GLU A 936 48.30 24.23 -18.73
N ILE A 937 48.35 23.62 -17.54
CA ILE A 937 48.45 22.16 -17.39
C ILE A 937 47.31 21.43 -18.11
N PHE A 938 46.07 21.88 -17.93
CA PHE A 938 44.92 21.21 -18.56
C PHE A 938 44.94 21.37 -20.09
N ALA A 939 45.48 22.47 -20.61
CA ALA A 939 45.67 22.65 -22.05
C ALA A 939 46.81 21.75 -22.59
N ASP A 940 47.94 21.69 -21.90
CA ASP A 940 49.12 20.91 -22.30
C ASP A 940 48.85 19.40 -22.36
N TYR A 941 48.03 18.90 -21.44
CA TYR A 941 47.61 17.50 -21.39
C TYR A 941 46.28 17.22 -22.15
N GLU A 942 45.76 18.21 -22.89
CA GLU A 942 44.50 18.14 -23.66
C GLU A 942 43.28 17.69 -22.81
N LEU A 943 43.25 18.05 -21.52
CA LEU A 943 42.22 17.63 -20.56
C LEU A 943 40.98 18.51 -20.63
N LEU A 944 40.01 18.13 -21.47
CA LEU A 944 38.72 18.85 -21.55
C LEU A 944 37.87 18.68 -20.27
N GLN A 945 37.62 19.76 -19.54
CA GLN A 945 36.83 19.72 -18.31
C GLN A 945 35.37 19.26 -18.58
N PRO A 946 34.83 18.35 -17.74
CA PRO A 946 33.47 17.83 -17.93
C PRO A 946 32.37 18.86 -17.62
N PHE A 947 32.70 19.91 -16.87
CA PHE A 947 31.90 21.10 -16.59
C PHE A 947 32.86 22.28 -16.36
N PRO A 948 32.43 23.54 -16.51
CA PRO A 948 33.33 24.69 -16.33
C PRO A 948 33.72 24.82 -14.86
N GLN A 949 34.91 24.32 -14.50
CA GLN A 949 35.51 24.45 -13.17
C GLN A 949 36.53 25.58 -13.16
N LEU A 950 37.54 25.57 -14.03
CA LEU A 950 38.58 26.61 -14.08
C LEU A 950 38.05 27.93 -14.67
N ASP A 951 37.12 27.82 -15.61
CA ASP A 951 36.48 28.97 -16.25
C ASP A 951 35.08 29.24 -15.69
N ARG A 952 34.81 28.75 -14.47
CA ARG A 952 33.56 29.04 -13.80
C ARG A 952 33.47 30.52 -13.47
N GLU A 953 32.34 31.14 -13.81
CA GLU A 953 32.00 32.49 -13.36
C GLU A 953 31.96 32.53 -11.83
N THR A 954 32.61 33.53 -11.24
CA THR A 954 32.66 33.71 -9.79
C THR A 954 32.21 35.12 -9.41
N HIS A 955 31.47 35.23 -8.32
CA HIS A 955 30.90 36.49 -7.85
C HIS A 955 31.29 36.73 -6.39
N THR A 956 31.60 37.97 -6.05
CA THR A 956 31.80 38.41 -4.68
C THR A 956 30.50 38.98 -4.12
N LEU A 957 30.24 38.80 -2.82
CA LEU A 957 29.07 39.35 -2.16
C LEU A 957 29.12 40.89 -2.20
N PRO A 958 28.15 41.56 -2.86
CA PRO A 958 28.04 43.01 -2.81
C PRO A 958 27.79 43.49 -1.38
N THR A 959 28.37 44.62 -1.00
CA THR A 959 28.30 45.14 0.39
C THR A 959 26.88 45.49 0.82
N ASP A 960 26.03 45.92 -0.12
CA ASP A 960 24.63 46.28 0.11
C ASP A 960 23.70 45.06 0.33
N LEU A 961 24.11 43.87 -0.11
CA LEU A 961 23.38 42.62 0.09
C LEU A 961 23.78 41.88 1.37
N ARG A 962 24.86 42.31 2.04
CA ARG A 962 25.43 41.61 3.20
C ARG A 962 24.42 41.41 4.33
N ASP A 963 23.66 42.45 4.65
CA ASP A 963 22.71 42.44 5.76
C ASP A 963 21.25 42.19 5.30
N ARG A 964 21.08 41.63 4.09
CA ARG A 964 19.76 41.33 3.50
C ARG A 964 19.48 39.84 3.45
N ASP A 965 18.20 39.51 3.48
CA ASP A 965 17.65 38.17 3.22
C ASP A 965 16.98 38.07 1.84
N VAL A 966 16.93 39.17 1.06
CA VAL A 966 16.31 39.22 -0.27
C VAL A 966 17.30 39.66 -1.34
N LEU A 967 17.26 38.98 -2.49
CA LEU A 967 18.05 39.25 -3.69
C LEU A 967 17.19 39.92 -4.77
N GLY A 968 17.61 41.13 -5.17
CA GLY A 968 17.04 41.88 -6.30
C GLY A 968 16.17 43.08 -5.92
N ASP A 969 15.90 43.92 -6.92
CA ASP A 969 14.81 44.89 -6.85
C ASP A 969 13.49 44.12 -7.00
N ALA A 970 12.57 44.30 -6.05
CA ALA A 970 11.23 43.72 -6.15
C ALA A 970 10.61 44.09 -7.52
N GLY A 971 10.34 43.10 -8.38
CA GLY A 971 9.80 43.34 -9.72
C GLY A 971 10.67 42.90 -10.91
N ALA A 972 11.90 42.40 -10.70
CA ALA A 972 12.79 41.99 -11.79
C ALA A 972 12.11 41.00 -12.75
N THR A 973 12.06 41.33 -14.05
CA THR A 973 11.34 40.54 -15.05
C THR A 973 12.28 39.58 -15.79
N VAL A 974 11.92 38.30 -15.85
CA VAL A 974 12.64 37.25 -16.57
C VAL A 974 11.73 36.53 -17.56
N GLU A 975 12.33 35.81 -18.51
CA GLU A 975 11.57 34.98 -19.44
C GLU A 975 11.06 33.71 -18.75
N GLY A 976 9.76 33.43 -18.85
CA GLY A 976 9.12 32.30 -18.16
C GLY A 976 9.73 30.93 -18.51
N GLN A 977 10.17 30.75 -19.76
CA GLN A 977 10.84 29.51 -20.18
C GLN A 977 12.16 29.24 -19.42
N ARG A 978 12.85 30.26 -18.92
CA ARG A 978 14.13 30.08 -18.21
C ARG A 978 13.94 29.54 -16.81
N LEU A 979 12.79 29.78 -16.18
CA LEU A 979 12.46 29.18 -14.88
C LEU A 979 12.46 27.65 -14.95
N LEU A 980 12.08 27.06 -16.09
CA LEU A 980 12.14 25.61 -16.31
C LEU A 980 13.58 25.06 -16.26
N GLY A 981 14.57 25.89 -16.55
CA GLY A 981 15.99 25.54 -16.47
C GLY A 981 16.55 25.54 -15.05
N LEU A 982 15.86 26.14 -14.06
CA LEU A 982 16.32 26.19 -12.67
C LEU A 982 16.50 24.80 -12.05
N ALA A 983 15.71 23.81 -12.48
CA ALA A 983 15.85 22.42 -12.06
C ALA A 983 17.25 21.84 -12.35
N SER A 984 17.89 22.26 -13.44
CA SER A 984 19.27 21.85 -13.76
C SER A 984 20.33 22.47 -12.85
N ARG A 985 19.96 23.50 -12.08
CA ARG A 985 20.82 24.28 -11.18
C ARG A 985 20.51 24.03 -9.69
N GLY A 986 19.73 22.99 -9.39
CA GLY A 986 19.43 22.54 -8.04
C GLY A 986 18.19 23.16 -7.39
N TRP A 987 17.37 23.89 -8.15
CA TRP A 987 16.08 24.41 -7.68
C TRP A 987 14.96 23.39 -7.91
N LEU A 988 13.97 23.38 -7.02
CA LEU A 988 12.85 22.44 -7.01
C LEU A 988 11.54 23.23 -7.08
N PRO A 989 10.55 22.84 -7.90
CA PRO A 989 9.22 23.45 -7.85
C PRO A 989 8.50 23.11 -6.53
N PRO A 990 7.43 23.84 -6.15
CA PRO A 990 6.68 23.62 -4.91
C PRO A 990 6.11 22.19 -4.80
N GLU A 991 6.01 21.71 -3.56
CA GLU A 991 5.51 20.36 -3.21
C GLU A 991 3.99 20.20 -3.48
N THR A 992 3.25 21.31 -3.43
CA THR A 992 1.83 21.42 -3.73
C THR A 992 1.58 22.70 -4.53
N GLY A 993 1.13 22.59 -5.78
CA GLY A 993 0.67 23.74 -6.55
C GLY A 993 -0.82 23.98 -6.30
N ASP A 994 -1.19 25.21 -5.96
CA ASP A 994 -2.58 25.64 -6.02
C ASP A 994 -3.01 25.77 -7.49
N GLY A 995 -4.14 25.16 -7.86
CA GLY A 995 -4.88 25.53 -9.07
C GLY A 995 -4.20 25.28 -10.43
N GLY A 996 -3.07 24.56 -10.49
CA GLY A 996 -2.41 24.18 -11.75
C GLY A 996 -1.40 25.19 -12.30
N TYR A 997 -0.77 26.01 -11.45
CA TYR A 997 0.37 26.86 -11.79
C TYR A 997 1.67 26.43 -11.08
N ILE A 998 2.83 26.81 -11.64
CA ILE A 998 4.15 26.77 -11.00
C ILE A 998 4.56 28.23 -10.75
N ASP A 999 4.41 28.69 -9.52
CA ASP A 999 4.57 30.09 -9.09
C ASP A 999 5.76 30.30 -8.14
N SER A 1000 6.52 29.25 -7.86
CA SER A 1000 7.65 29.29 -6.94
C SER A 1000 8.68 28.20 -7.23
N PHE A 1001 9.89 28.38 -6.71
CA PHE A 1001 10.98 27.41 -6.75
C PHE A 1001 11.82 27.51 -5.46
N GLU A 1002 12.27 26.37 -4.93
CA GLU A 1002 13.13 26.30 -3.75
C GLU A 1002 14.48 25.69 -4.08
N LYS A 1003 15.57 26.26 -3.56
CA LYS A 1003 16.90 25.66 -3.59
C LYS A 1003 17.35 25.34 -2.17
N PRO A 1004 17.50 24.04 -1.81
CA PRO A 1004 18.12 23.64 -0.57
C PRO A 1004 19.59 24.09 -0.53
N LEU A 1005 20.02 24.64 0.61
CA LEU A 1005 21.37 25.09 0.87
C LEU A 1005 21.98 24.32 2.05
N PRO A 1006 23.31 24.39 2.26
CA PRO A 1006 23.95 23.80 3.44
C PRO A 1006 23.30 24.25 4.76
N HIS A 1007 23.40 23.41 5.80
CA HIS A 1007 22.84 23.65 7.14
C HIS A 1007 21.31 23.79 7.20
N GLY A 1008 20.58 23.16 6.27
CA GLY A 1008 19.11 23.14 6.25
C GLY A 1008 18.46 24.45 5.77
N ARG A 1009 19.27 25.41 5.33
CA ARG A 1009 18.83 26.70 4.78
C ARG A 1009 18.16 26.52 3.42
N VAL A 1010 17.31 27.46 3.02
CA VAL A 1010 16.56 27.37 1.75
C VAL A 1010 16.52 28.73 1.08
N LEU A 1011 16.71 28.73 -0.23
CA LEU A 1011 16.44 29.87 -1.09
C LEU A 1011 15.08 29.68 -1.76
N HIS A 1012 14.16 30.61 -1.55
CA HIS A 1012 12.83 30.60 -2.14
C HIS A 1012 12.75 31.68 -3.23
N LEU A 1013 12.41 31.28 -4.44
CA LEU A 1013 12.13 32.16 -5.57
C LEU A 1013 10.62 32.14 -5.81
N SER A 1014 9.95 33.27 -5.69
CA SER A 1014 8.56 33.43 -6.16
C SER A 1014 8.57 33.97 -7.59
N CYS A 1015 7.58 33.59 -8.39
CA CYS A 1015 7.36 34.14 -9.71
C CYS A 1015 5.88 34.45 -9.97
N ASP A 1016 5.60 35.65 -10.48
CA ASP A 1016 4.26 36.15 -10.81
C ASP A 1016 4.17 36.49 -12.31
N PRO A 1017 3.14 36.04 -13.06
CA PRO A 1017 1.91 35.35 -12.60
C PRO A 1017 2.06 33.82 -12.39
N GLY A 1018 3.26 33.26 -12.52
CA GLY A 1018 3.51 31.82 -12.51
C GLY A 1018 3.35 31.17 -13.89
N LEU A 1019 3.78 29.92 -14.02
CA LEU A 1019 3.70 29.13 -15.27
C LEU A 1019 2.50 28.17 -15.23
N PRO A 1020 1.55 28.23 -16.19
CA PRO A 1020 0.44 27.29 -16.23
C PRO A 1020 0.93 25.86 -16.53
N THR A 1021 0.50 24.88 -15.73
CA THR A 1021 0.91 23.47 -15.92
C THR A 1021 0.39 22.83 -17.20
N TRP A 1022 -0.68 23.38 -17.78
CA TRP A 1022 -1.26 22.97 -19.07
C TRP A 1022 -0.61 23.67 -20.28
N ASP A 1023 0.08 24.79 -20.06
CA ASP A 1023 0.82 25.52 -21.10
C ASP A 1023 1.98 26.30 -20.46
N LEU A 1024 3.13 25.63 -20.31
CA LEU A 1024 4.32 26.22 -19.67
C LEU A 1024 4.88 27.45 -20.41
N ASN A 1025 4.39 27.73 -21.63
CA ASN A 1025 4.77 28.90 -22.42
C ASN A 1025 3.74 30.03 -22.37
N GLY A 1026 2.57 29.81 -21.74
CA GLY A 1026 1.44 30.75 -21.73
C GLY A 1026 1.72 32.07 -21.00
N SER A 1027 2.79 32.13 -20.21
CA SER A 1027 3.20 33.31 -19.42
C SER A 1027 4.67 33.65 -19.68
N PRO A 1028 4.99 34.30 -20.83
CA PRO A 1028 6.36 34.44 -21.32
C PRO A 1028 7.23 35.38 -20.48
N LYS A 1029 6.65 36.25 -19.64
CA LYS A 1029 7.37 37.14 -18.73
C LYS A 1029 6.91 36.89 -17.30
N GLN A 1030 7.87 36.87 -16.37
CA GLN A 1030 7.66 36.58 -14.96
C GLN A 1030 8.39 37.62 -14.12
N SER A 1031 7.69 38.23 -13.17
CA SER A 1031 8.35 38.96 -12.09
C SER A 1031 8.90 37.97 -11.08
N ILE A 1032 10.13 38.14 -10.59
CA ILE A 1032 10.73 37.26 -9.59
C ILE A 1032 11.16 38.01 -8.32
N GLU A 1033 11.02 37.35 -7.17
CA GLU A 1033 11.64 37.73 -5.90
C GLU A 1033 12.36 36.51 -5.34
N VAL A 1034 13.57 36.71 -4.81
CA VAL A 1034 14.39 35.62 -4.27
C VAL A 1034 14.71 35.93 -2.81
N ARG A 1035 14.31 35.04 -1.90
CA ARG A 1035 14.44 35.21 -0.45
C ARG A 1035 15.17 34.04 0.20
N LEU A 1036 16.05 34.33 1.14
CA LEU A 1036 16.78 33.38 1.95
C LEU A 1036 16.01 33.07 3.24
N HIS A 1037 15.91 31.78 3.56
CA HIS A 1037 15.23 31.27 4.73
C HIS A 1037 16.18 30.37 5.55
N PRO A 1038 16.16 30.44 6.89
CA PRO A 1038 16.97 29.57 7.73
C PRO A 1038 16.54 28.10 7.67
N THR A 1039 15.25 27.83 7.44
CA THR A 1039 14.69 26.50 7.14
C THR A 1039 13.44 26.64 6.28
N ARG A 1040 12.90 25.53 5.73
CA ARG A 1040 11.63 25.54 4.96
C ARG A 1040 10.44 26.14 5.71
N SER A 1041 10.40 26.02 7.04
CA SER A 1041 9.24 26.40 7.86
C SER A 1041 9.40 27.73 8.59
N THR A 1042 10.54 28.41 8.43
CA THR A 1042 10.89 29.64 9.16
C THR A 1042 11.40 30.71 8.20
N SER A 1043 10.96 31.95 8.38
CA SER A 1043 11.43 33.14 7.65
C SER A 1043 12.20 34.10 8.56
N GLY A 1044 13.11 34.88 7.98
CA GLY A 1044 13.88 35.92 8.67
C GLY A 1044 14.96 35.40 9.63
N GLY A 1045 15.87 36.30 10.05
CA GLY A 1045 16.94 36.00 11.01
C GLY A 1045 18.20 35.35 10.42
N ILE A 1046 18.38 35.43 9.09
CA ILE A 1046 19.60 35.05 8.39
C ILE A 1046 19.82 36.04 7.23
N THR A 1047 21.07 36.35 6.91
CA THR A 1047 21.42 37.23 5.78
C THR A 1047 22.38 36.54 4.81
N PHE A 1048 22.59 37.12 3.62
CA PHE A 1048 23.59 36.61 2.69
C PHE A 1048 25.02 36.69 3.25
N GLY A 1049 25.27 37.58 4.22
CA GLY A 1049 26.53 37.64 4.95
C GLY A 1049 26.83 36.43 5.83
N ASP A 1050 25.80 35.66 6.20
CA ASP A 1050 25.94 34.43 7.02
C ASP A 1050 26.27 33.19 6.17
N LEU A 1051 26.30 33.32 4.85
CA LEU A 1051 26.61 32.23 3.92
C LEU A 1051 28.11 32.21 3.59
N ASP A 1052 28.64 31.02 3.30
CA ASP A 1052 30.02 30.91 2.82
C ASP A 1052 30.16 31.48 1.39
N THR A 1053 31.39 31.87 1.03
CA THR A 1053 31.67 32.58 -0.22
C THR A 1053 31.35 31.79 -1.49
N VAL A 1054 31.47 30.46 -1.45
CA VAL A 1054 31.13 29.61 -2.60
C VAL A 1054 29.62 29.57 -2.77
N THR A 1055 28.87 29.33 -1.69
CA THR A 1055 27.41 29.35 -1.73
C THR A 1055 26.88 30.68 -2.25
N VAL A 1056 27.40 31.81 -1.77
CA VAL A 1056 27.01 33.14 -2.27
C VAL A 1056 27.30 33.30 -3.76
N SER A 1057 28.52 32.97 -4.19
CA SER A 1057 28.90 33.07 -5.60
C SER A 1057 27.97 32.27 -6.51
N GLU A 1058 27.59 31.06 -6.09
CA GLU A 1058 26.71 30.17 -6.86
C GLU A 1058 25.27 30.67 -6.90
N ILE A 1059 24.79 31.28 -5.83
CA ILE A 1059 23.49 31.94 -5.79
C ILE A 1059 23.49 33.11 -6.80
N LEU A 1060 24.48 33.99 -6.72
CA LEU A 1060 24.58 35.15 -7.61
C LEU A 1060 24.70 34.72 -9.07
N ARG A 1061 25.47 33.66 -9.36
CA ARG A 1061 25.61 33.06 -10.68
C ARG A 1061 24.28 32.52 -11.22
N ASP A 1062 23.47 31.87 -10.38
CA ASP A 1062 22.13 31.40 -10.76
C ASP A 1062 21.20 32.57 -11.13
N ILE A 1063 21.24 33.65 -10.35
CA ILE A 1063 20.41 34.83 -10.58
C ILE A 1063 20.86 35.59 -11.84
N ALA A 1064 22.16 35.79 -12.04
CA ALA A 1064 22.71 36.41 -13.24
C ALA A 1064 22.33 35.62 -14.50
N TRP A 1065 22.45 34.28 -14.44
CA TRP A 1065 22.01 33.39 -15.51
C TRP A 1065 20.51 33.57 -15.81
N LEU A 1066 19.66 33.62 -14.78
CA LEU A 1066 18.22 33.77 -14.93
C LEU A 1066 17.85 35.12 -15.58
N ARG A 1067 18.57 36.19 -15.25
CA ARG A 1067 18.37 37.56 -15.76
C ARG A 1067 18.93 37.83 -17.16
N HIS A 1068 19.69 36.90 -17.73
CA HIS A 1068 20.37 37.11 -19.01
C HIS A 1068 21.42 38.23 -18.98
N GLU A 1069 21.94 38.55 -17.80
CA GLU A 1069 23.10 39.42 -17.65
C GLU A 1069 24.30 38.67 -18.26
N ARG A 1070 24.67 39.02 -19.51
CA ARG A 1070 25.91 38.51 -20.11
C ARG A 1070 27.06 39.23 -19.42
N HIS A 1071 27.95 38.45 -18.80
CA HIS A 1071 29.29 38.92 -18.44
C HIS A 1071 30.28 38.56 -19.53
#